data_AF-A0A5C3ET36-F1
#
_entry.id   AF-A0A5C3ET36-F1
#
_cell.length_a   1.000
_cell.length_b   1.000
_cell.length_c   1.000
_cell.angle_alpha   90.00
_cell.angle_beta   90.00
_cell.angle_gamma   90.00
#
_symmetry.space_group_name_H-M   'P 1'
#
loop_
_entity.id
_entity.type
_entity.pdbx_description
1 polymer ?
#
loop_
_entity_poly.entity_id
_entity_poly.type
_entity_poly.pdbx_seq_one_letter_code
_entity_poly.pdbx_strand_id
1 'polypeptide(L)'
;MADLDAAAAVAGDADQTFEQISLACPGRTTQLRMLLNLLGTAHQPMPGSILLQDPCSPARTASYAKMVLRTLADQPLSGLHPTVVSPLTSSAAPALFRDLLEPLEASLGSTAPASTSRRADGSLDWFLWRVSALLSANPSVKVAVLIENAERIRDVWPETVWTTFCRLGELTASQGRITTVFVSSLPWSNYRTPSGLTTVHGPVVIRFPRHTKEEVISILLRDFDPLYAAYHRSVLETRMRANTAVGLVQPHVFRILKRRDTMEMVDRDSLRRLYSSYLGLFYDSISSHVRDVAQMRVMSAAVWHAFVVPVQAGEATTGDTQLLLLASSHLFRDVLVRLQTSEVGPKEWTEEARHQSIKACEDRLTASAERARLQVEAPAGEEAGNNPQIEAVDEDLLMVDEETKIDQEEWRERDAERTKKRRLSTQLANTSTLASLPLIPTFLLLSSFLASYNPSRLDVRYFLRDSSLIGQSSAASKGGTGGRKFGPGRGRRIVRRARGAKNGAMEEGATENLNRQELLGPKSFPVDRLLSIFQALITECGPELNNQLALSVVPGEVDANGLEVEGDVGAMWEERARSVGVYTQINNLVSRRMLVRTSAPDRLGGSVNFRTNVGYTVVATLARKVRFDLDEWLWDWGGGGAGAA
;
A
#
# COMPACT_ATOMS: atom_id res chain seq x y z
N MET A 1 -8.94 -61.90 -2.43
CA MET A 1 -9.10 -61.55 -0.99
C MET A 1 -8.02 -60.58 -0.55
N ALA A 2 -6.72 -60.86 -0.76
CA ALA A 2 -5.63 -59.92 -0.46
C ALA A 2 -5.75 -58.53 -1.16
N ASP A 3 -6.22 -58.47 -2.41
CA ASP A 3 -6.41 -57.18 -3.12
C ASP A 3 -7.60 -56.35 -2.61
N LEU A 4 -8.61 -57.00 -2.00
CA LEU A 4 -9.77 -56.32 -1.40
C LEU A 4 -9.39 -55.72 -0.04
N ASP A 5 -8.56 -56.43 0.74
CA ASP A 5 -8.05 -55.94 2.02
C ASP A 5 -7.03 -54.79 1.82
N ALA A 6 -6.21 -54.84 0.75
CA ALA A 6 -5.31 -53.74 0.39
C ALA A 6 -6.08 -52.49 -0.09
N ALA A 7 -7.13 -52.65 -0.89
CA ALA A 7 -7.98 -51.53 -1.33
C ALA A 7 -8.73 -50.88 -0.15
N ALA A 8 -9.18 -51.68 0.83
CA ALA A 8 -9.83 -51.19 2.05
C ALA A 8 -8.85 -50.43 2.97
N ALA A 9 -7.60 -50.91 3.08
CA ALA A 9 -6.56 -50.21 3.84
C ALA A 9 -6.16 -48.86 3.19
N VAL A 10 -6.07 -48.82 1.86
CA VAL A 10 -5.76 -47.60 1.10
C VAL A 10 -6.91 -46.59 1.15
N ALA A 11 -8.17 -47.05 1.16
CA ALA A 11 -9.33 -46.17 1.35
C ALA A 11 -9.34 -45.54 2.76
N GLY A 12 -9.00 -46.32 3.80
CA GLY A 12 -8.87 -45.81 5.16
C GLY A 12 -7.75 -44.78 5.33
N ASP A 13 -6.64 -44.94 4.62
CA ASP A 13 -5.50 -44.00 4.66
C ASP A 13 -5.81 -42.67 3.93
N ALA A 14 -6.56 -42.74 2.82
CA ALA A 14 -7.03 -41.56 2.11
C ALA A 14 -8.03 -40.74 2.94
N ASP A 15 -8.93 -41.39 3.68
CA ASP A 15 -9.90 -40.73 4.55
C ASP A 15 -9.22 -40.10 5.78
N GLN A 16 -8.23 -40.75 6.39
CA GLN A 16 -7.42 -40.17 7.47
C GLN A 16 -6.63 -38.94 6.99
N THR A 17 -6.04 -39.02 5.79
CA THR A 17 -5.32 -37.91 5.18
C THR A 17 -6.26 -36.75 4.88
N PHE A 18 -7.46 -37.04 4.39
CA PHE A 18 -8.49 -36.05 4.19
C PHE A 18 -8.91 -35.38 5.51
N GLU A 19 -9.08 -36.14 6.60
CA GLU A 19 -9.41 -35.59 7.91
C GLU A 19 -8.33 -34.62 8.41
N GLN A 20 -7.05 -35.01 8.34
CA GLN A 20 -5.94 -34.14 8.73
C GLN A 20 -5.92 -32.83 7.91
N ILE A 21 -6.11 -32.93 6.59
CA ILE A 21 -6.14 -31.76 5.69
C ILE A 21 -7.38 -30.89 5.97
N SER A 22 -8.52 -31.50 6.23
CA SER A 22 -9.79 -30.80 6.53
C SER A 22 -9.69 -30.02 7.85
N LEU A 23 -9.01 -30.58 8.85
CA LEU A 23 -8.73 -29.91 10.11
C LEU A 23 -7.82 -28.71 9.89
N ALA A 24 -6.86 -28.76 8.98
CA ALA A 24 -5.98 -27.62 8.70
C ALA A 24 -6.64 -26.52 7.82
N CYS A 25 -7.58 -26.87 6.93
CA CYS A 25 -8.15 -25.97 5.93
C CYS A 25 -9.69 -25.87 5.98
N PRO A 26 -10.26 -25.04 6.86
CA PRO A 26 -11.70 -24.91 6.98
C PRO A 26 -12.28 -24.17 5.77
N GLY A 27 -13.48 -24.56 5.34
CA GLY A 27 -14.16 -23.95 4.20
C GLY A 27 -13.65 -24.34 2.80
N ARG A 28 -12.58 -25.15 2.69
CA ARG A 28 -12.03 -25.64 1.40
C ARG A 28 -12.09 -27.14 1.20
N THR A 29 -12.84 -27.83 2.05
CA THR A 29 -12.90 -29.29 2.08
C THR A 29 -13.35 -29.91 0.75
N THR A 30 -14.28 -29.26 0.04
CA THR A 30 -14.78 -29.75 -1.26
C THR A 30 -13.73 -29.64 -2.36
N GLN A 31 -13.05 -28.49 -2.49
CA GLN A 31 -12.01 -28.31 -3.51
C GLN A 31 -10.78 -29.17 -3.21
N LEU A 32 -10.41 -29.33 -1.94
CA LEU A 32 -9.29 -30.17 -1.52
C LEU A 32 -9.62 -31.65 -1.74
N ARG A 33 -10.87 -32.08 -1.49
CA ARG A 33 -11.32 -33.43 -1.87
C ARG A 33 -11.23 -33.67 -3.37
N MET A 34 -11.64 -32.70 -4.19
CA MET A 34 -11.49 -32.80 -5.64
C MET A 34 -10.00 -32.91 -6.05
N LEU A 35 -9.13 -32.11 -5.44
CA LEU A 35 -7.70 -32.18 -5.72
C LEU A 35 -7.09 -33.53 -5.32
N LEU A 36 -7.43 -34.05 -4.13
CA LEU A 36 -7.01 -35.37 -3.66
C LEU A 36 -7.51 -36.49 -4.59
N ASN A 37 -8.78 -36.44 -5.01
CA ASN A 37 -9.34 -37.41 -5.95
C ASN A 37 -8.65 -37.39 -7.33
N LEU A 38 -8.17 -36.22 -7.78
CA LEU A 38 -7.44 -36.09 -9.04
C LEU A 38 -5.99 -36.55 -8.95
N LEU A 39 -5.32 -36.29 -7.82
CA LEU A 39 -3.96 -36.77 -7.58
C LEU A 39 -3.94 -38.28 -7.31
N GLY A 40 -5.05 -38.82 -6.80
CA GLY A 40 -5.31 -40.25 -6.67
C GLY A 40 -4.34 -40.96 -5.72
N THR A 41 -4.41 -42.29 -5.72
CA THR A 41 -3.48 -43.17 -5.00
C THR A 41 -2.32 -43.58 -5.91
N ALA A 42 -1.28 -44.22 -5.36
CA ALA A 42 -0.06 -44.62 -6.08
C ALA A 42 -0.32 -45.38 -7.41
N HIS A 43 -1.42 -46.11 -7.52
CA HIS A 43 -1.74 -46.92 -8.72
C HIS A 43 -2.58 -46.18 -9.76
N GLN A 44 -3.20 -45.04 -9.42
CA GLN A 44 -4.07 -44.31 -10.35
C GLN A 44 -3.28 -43.32 -11.21
N PRO A 45 -3.53 -43.21 -12.53
CA PRO A 45 -2.89 -42.21 -13.36
C PRO A 45 -3.37 -40.80 -12.99
N MET A 46 -2.44 -39.86 -12.87
CA MET A 46 -2.73 -38.45 -12.61
C MET A 46 -3.02 -37.68 -13.92
N PRO A 47 -3.85 -36.64 -13.91
CA PRO A 47 -4.10 -35.80 -15.09
C PRO A 47 -2.82 -35.06 -15.51
N GLY A 48 -2.67 -34.74 -16.80
CA GLY A 48 -1.46 -34.06 -17.31
C GLY A 48 -1.24 -32.66 -16.74
N SER A 49 -2.32 -31.90 -16.56
CA SER A 49 -2.27 -30.57 -15.94
C SER A 49 -3.57 -30.22 -15.19
N ILE A 50 -3.44 -29.47 -14.10
CA ILE A 50 -4.52 -29.00 -13.22
C ILE A 50 -4.35 -27.50 -13.00
N LEU A 51 -5.43 -26.74 -13.03
CA LEU A 51 -5.45 -25.31 -12.69
C LEU A 51 -6.28 -25.08 -11.44
N LEU A 52 -5.65 -24.59 -10.39
CA LEU A 52 -6.30 -24.08 -9.18
C LEU A 52 -6.56 -22.58 -9.39
N GLN A 53 -7.80 -22.25 -9.72
CA GLN A 53 -8.22 -20.86 -9.95
C GLN A 53 -8.72 -20.24 -8.64
N ASP A 54 -7.98 -19.28 -8.09
CA ASP A 54 -8.38 -18.50 -6.92
C ASP A 54 -8.19 -16.99 -7.17
N PRO A 55 -9.27 -16.24 -7.49
CA PRO A 55 -9.19 -14.81 -7.78
C PRO A 55 -8.93 -13.93 -6.55
N CYS A 56 -9.08 -14.45 -5.33
CA CYS A 56 -9.00 -13.65 -4.11
C CYS A 56 -7.71 -13.89 -3.31
N SER A 57 -7.23 -15.14 -3.23
CA SER A 57 -6.12 -15.52 -2.36
C SER A 57 -5.21 -16.62 -2.94
N PRO A 58 -4.62 -16.43 -4.13
CA PRO A 58 -3.85 -17.47 -4.81
C PRO A 58 -2.67 -17.99 -3.97
N ALA A 59 -2.00 -17.14 -3.19
CA ALA A 59 -0.91 -17.56 -2.30
C ALA A 59 -1.37 -18.55 -1.21
N ARG A 60 -2.57 -18.37 -0.67
CA ARG A 60 -3.15 -19.28 0.33
C ARG A 60 -3.55 -20.59 -0.31
N THR A 61 -4.18 -20.54 -1.49
CA THR A 61 -4.49 -21.73 -2.27
C THR A 61 -3.23 -22.52 -2.65
N ALA A 62 -2.13 -21.83 -2.97
CA ALA A 62 -0.84 -22.47 -3.17
C ALA A 62 -0.30 -23.12 -1.89
N SER A 63 -0.44 -22.47 -0.73
CA SER A 63 -0.09 -23.07 0.56
C SER A 63 -0.91 -24.33 0.87
N TYR A 64 -2.21 -24.33 0.53
CA TYR A 64 -3.07 -25.50 0.68
C TYR A 64 -2.65 -26.63 -0.26
N ALA A 65 -2.37 -26.32 -1.53
CA ALA A 65 -1.85 -27.29 -2.49
C ALA A 65 -0.50 -27.87 -2.04
N LYS A 66 0.41 -27.05 -1.53
CA LYS A 66 1.69 -27.50 -0.93
C LYS A 66 1.47 -28.47 0.23
N MET A 67 0.54 -28.16 1.11
CA MET A 67 0.23 -29.01 2.26
C MET A 67 -0.35 -30.35 1.81
N VAL A 68 -1.28 -30.35 0.85
CA VAL A 68 -1.83 -31.58 0.24
C VAL A 68 -0.72 -32.41 -0.42
N LEU A 69 0.15 -31.78 -1.20
CA LEU A 69 1.24 -32.47 -1.89
C LEU A 69 2.28 -33.05 -0.91
N ARG A 70 2.60 -32.34 0.17
CA ARG A 70 3.51 -32.83 1.21
C ARG A 70 2.92 -33.99 2.00
N THR A 71 1.67 -33.86 2.45
CA THR A 71 0.97 -34.94 3.16
C THR A 71 0.86 -36.20 2.32
N LEU A 72 0.62 -36.08 1.01
CA LEU A 72 0.65 -37.21 0.08
C LEU A 72 2.06 -37.76 -0.20
N ALA A 73 3.10 -36.94 -0.11
CA ALA A 73 4.49 -37.38 -0.28
C ALA A 73 5.04 -38.11 0.96
N ASP A 74 4.59 -37.72 2.15
CA ASP A 74 4.98 -38.34 3.42
C ASP A 74 4.38 -39.76 3.57
N GLN A 75 3.38 -40.11 2.76
CA GLN A 75 2.83 -41.46 2.75
C GLN A 75 3.80 -42.47 2.11
N PRO A 76 4.13 -43.57 2.81
CA PRO A 76 5.17 -44.51 2.38
C PRO A 76 4.84 -45.26 1.08
N LEU A 77 3.57 -45.30 0.69
CA LEU A 77 3.09 -46.05 -0.48
C LEU A 77 2.90 -45.18 -1.73
N SER A 78 2.94 -43.84 -1.61
CA SER A 78 2.51 -42.91 -2.66
C SER A 78 3.54 -42.71 -3.78
N GLY A 79 4.84 -42.74 -3.44
CA GLY A 79 5.93 -42.50 -4.40
C GLY A 79 5.88 -41.13 -5.07
N LEU A 80 5.17 -40.17 -4.47
CA LEU A 80 4.95 -38.83 -5.01
C LEU A 80 6.08 -37.88 -4.61
N HIS A 81 6.73 -37.27 -5.61
CA HIS A 81 7.75 -36.25 -5.43
C HIS A 81 7.19 -34.88 -5.83
N PRO A 82 6.84 -34.03 -4.85
CA PRO A 82 6.34 -32.69 -5.13
C PRO A 82 7.50 -31.72 -5.36
N THR A 83 7.43 -30.97 -6.45
CA THR A 83 8.39 -29.90 -6.77
C THR A 83 7.62 -28.59 -6.90
N VAL A 84 8.12 -27.53 -6.27
CA VAL A 84 7.46 -26.22 -6.27
C VAL A 84 8.33 -25.22 -7.00
N VAL A 85 7.75 -24.48 -7.95
CA VAL A 85 8.42 -23.40 -8.66
C VAL A 85 7.52 -22.17 -8.78
N SER A 86 8.13 -21.00 -8.80
CA SER A 86 7.46 -19.74 -9.10
C SER A 86 8.10 -19.11 -10.34
N PRO A 87 7.33 -18.61 -11.33
CA PRO A 87 7.88 -17.88 -12.47
C PRO A 87 8.67 -16.64 -12.05
N LEU A 88 8.38 -16.10 -10.86
CA LEU A 88 9.07 -14.93 -10.32
C LEU A 88 10.46 -15.26 -9.78
N THR A 89 10.68 -16.48 -9.25
CA THR A 89 12.01 -16.92 -8.79
C THR A 89 12.84 -17.44 -9.96
N SER A 90 12.20 -18.13 -10.89
CA SER A 90 12.86 -18.82 -12.01
C SER A 90 12.44 -18.16 -13.33
N SER A 91 12.89 -16.91 -13.54
CA SER A 91 12.46 -16.11 -14.69
C SER A 91 13.05 -16.60 -16.02
N ALA A 92 14.28 -17.10 -15.99
CA ALA A 92 14.94 -17.68 -17.16
C ALA A 92 14.62 -19.18 -17.28
N ALA A 93 14.31 -19.65 -18.49
CA ALA A 93 14.02 -21.07 -18.75
C ALA A 93 15.11 -22.04 -18.27
N PRO A 94 16.43 -21.76 -18.42
CA PRO A 94 17.48 -22.64 -17.89
C PRO A 94 17.47 -22.73 -16.35
N ALA A 95 17.14 -21.63 -15.67
CA ALA A 95 17.01 -21.63 -14.21
C ALA A 95 15.81 -22.47 -13.78
N LEU A 96 14.67 -22.33 -14.45
CA LEU A 96 13.49 -23.17 -14.25
C LEU A 96 13.81 -24.66 -14.37
N PHE A 97 14.50 -25.07 -15.44
CA PHE A 97 14.83 -26.49 -15.65
C PHE A 97 15.77 -27.03 -14.57
N ARG A 98 16.77 -26.26 -14.16
CA ARG A 98 17.66 -26.63 -13.06
C ARG A 98 16.90 -26.76 -11.75
N ASP A 99 16.10 -25.76 -11.39
CA ASP A 99 15.33 -25.73 -10.14
C ASP A 99 14.32 -26.88 -10.06
N LEU A 100 13.86 -27.41 -11.20
CA LEU A 100 13.03 -28.62 -11.28
C LEU A 100 13.84 -29.92 -11.22
N LEU A 101 14.97 -29.99 -11.91
CA LEU A 101 15.77 -31.22 -12.01
C LEU A 101 16.59 -31.51 -10.76
N GLU A 102 17.16 -30.49 -10.10
CA GLU A 102 18.04 -30.68 -8.94
C GLU A 102 17.33 -31.40 -7.77
N PRO A 103 16.08 -31.03 -7.37
CA PRO A 103 15.34 -31.78 -6.36
C PRO A 103 14.97 -33.20 -6.80
N LEU A 104 14.64 -33.38 -8.09
CA LEU A 104 14.26 -34.68 -8.64
C LEU A 104 15.46 -35.63 -8.65
N GLU A 105 16.62 -35.18 -9.13
CA GLU A 105 17.86 -35.96 -9.16
C GLU A 105 18.36 -36.30 -7.75
N ALA A 106 18.26 -35.37 -6.80
CA ALA A 106 18.62 -35.61 -5.41
C ALA A 106 17.73 -36.70 -4.78
N SER A 107 16.45 -36.74 -5.13
CA SER A 107 15.50 -37.71 -4.56
C SER A 107 15.51 -39.08 -5.25
N LEU A 108 15.80 -39.13 -6.56
CA LEU A 108 15.70 -40.34 -7.39
C LEU A 108 17.06 -41.01 -7.67
N GLY A 109 18.15 -40.37 -7.29
CA GLY A 109 19.52 -40.80 -7.57
C GLY A 109 19.96 -40.47 -8.99
N SER A 110 21.20 -39.99 -9.13
CA SER A 110 21.79 -39.73 -10.45
C SER A 110 22.21 -41.04 -11.12
N THR A 111 21.43 -41.50 -12.10
CA THR A 111 21.73 -42.70 -12.88
C THR A 111 22.60 -42.43 -14.12
N ALA A 112 23.04 -41.19 -14.35
CA ALA A 112 23.85 -40.85 -15.53
C ALA A 112 25.37 -40.94 -15.28
N PRO A 113 26.15 -41.48 -16.23
CA PRO A 113 27.59 -41.49 -16.14
C PRO A 113 28.14 -40.04 -16.14
N ALA A 114 29.07 -39.77 -15.24
CA ALA A 114 29.68 -38.45 -15.01
C ALA A 114 30.35 -37.81 -16.26
N SER A 115 30.49 -38.55 -17.38
CA SER A 115 31.05 -38.05 -18.64
C SER A 115 30.08 -37.20 -19.47
N THR A 116 28.76 -37.26 -19.23
CA THR A 116 27.75 -36.37 -19.85
C THR A 116 27.33 -35.20 -18.95
N SER A 117 27.97 -35.04 -17.78
CA SER A 117 27.72 -33.95 -16.82
C SER A 117 28.13 -32.55 -17.34
N ARG A 118 28.90 -32.48 -18.43
CA ARG A 118 29.33 -31.20 -19.01
C ARG A 118 28.29 -30.72 -20.02
N ARG A 119 27.45 -29.80 -19.55
CA ARG A 119 26.39 -29.03 -20.22
C ARG A 119 24.99 -29.64 -20.11
N ALA A 120 24.36 -29.35 -18.98
CA ALA A 120 22.94 -29.01 -18.96
C ALA A 120 22.76 -27.81 -19.90
N ASP A 121 22.64 -28.06 -21.20
CA ASP A 121 22.19 -27.04 -22.12
C ASP A 121 20.81 -26.62 -21.62
N GLY A 122 20.59 -25.34 -21.41
CA GLY A 122 19.31 -24.77 -20.97
C GLY A 122 18.17 -24.94 -21.99
N SER A 123 18.28 -25.94 -22.85
CA SER A 123 17.32 -26.33 -23.86
C SER A 123 16.21 -27.17 -23.24
N LEU A 124 15.01 -26.95 -23.76
CA LEU A 124 13.80 -27.68 -23.39
C LEU A 124 13.94 -29.18 -23.70
N ASP A 125 14.56 -29.55 -24.82
CA ASP A 125 14.66 -30.96 -25.25
C ASP A 125 15.51 -31.79 -24.29
N TRP A 126 16.62 -31.22 -23.80
CA TRP A 126 17.47 -31.88 -22.82
C TRP A 126 16.73 -32.08 -21.50
N PHE A 127 15.97 -31.06 -21.05
CA PHE A 127 15.11 -31.17 -19.88
C PHE A 127 14.08 -32.30 -20.03
N LEU A 128 13.37 -32.36 -21.16
CA LEU A 128 12.38 -33.40 -21.43
C LEU A 128 12.98 -34.80 -21.46
N TRP A 129 14.10 -34.97 -22.16
CA TRP A 129 14.83 -36.24 -22.20
C TRP A 129 15.27 -36.67 -20.81
N ARG A 130 15.80 -35.74 -20.00
CA ARG A 130 16.31 -36.02 -18.66
C ARG A 130 15.19 -36.45 -17.71
N VAL A 131 14.06 -35.75 -17.71
CA VAL A 131 12.87 -36.12 -16.92
C VAL A 131 12.35 -37.50 -17.36
N SER A 132 12.27 -37.75 -18.67
CA SER A 132 11.87 -39.07 -19.21
C SER A 132 12.81 -40.19 -18.76
N ALA A 133 14.12 -39.96 -18.74
CA ALA A 133 15.12 -40.94 -18.31
C ALA A 133 14.99 -41.27 -16.81
N LEU A 134 14.83 -40.25 -15.95
CA LEU A 134 14.67 -40.43 -14.50
C LEU A 134 13.41 -41.23 -14.15
N LEU A 135 12.31 -40.95 -14.84
CA LEU A 135 11.05 -41.66 -14.64
C LEU A 135 11.06 -43.07 -15.24
N SER A 136 11.77 -43.29 -16.35
CA SER A 136 11.90 -44.65 -16.91
C SER A 136 12.74 -45.56 -16.00
N ALA A 137 13.73 -45.01 -15.29
CA ALA A 137 14.52 -45.74 -14.30
C ALA A 137 13.72 -46.09 -13.03
N ASN A 138 12.71 -45.29 -12.68
CA ASN A 138 11.93 -45.42 -11.45
C ASN A 138 10.42 -45.55 -11.76
N PRO A 139 9.90 -46.76 -12.03
CA PRO A 139 8.53 -46.95 -12.50
C PRO A 139 7.45 -46.67 -11.44
N SER A 140 7.77 -46.76 -10.15
CA SER A 140 6.85 -46.51 -9.04
C SER A 140 6.72 -45.02 -8.67
N VAL A 141 7.51 -44.15 -9.29
CA VAL A 141 7.60 -42.73 -8.92
C VAL A 141 6.62 -41.87 -9.72
N LYS A 142 5.97 -40.95 -9.01
CA LYS A 142 5.14 -39.89 -9.55
C LYS A 142 5.72 -38.53 -9.22
N VAL A 143 5.55 -37.57 -10.13
CA VAL A 143 6.06 -36.21 -9.97
C VAL A 143 4.91 -35.21 -10.10
N ALA A 144 4.76 -34.36 -9.09
CA ALA A 144 3.80 -33.25 -9.13
C ALA A 144 4.54 -31.92 -9.11
N VAL A 145 4.46 -31.17 -10.20
CA VAL A 145 5.08 -29.84 -10.32
C VAL A 145 4.05 -28.77 -10.01
N LEU A 146 4.16 -28.13 -8.85
CA LEU A 146 3.32 -27.01 -8.44
C LEU A 146 3.95 -25.69 -8.91
N ILE A 147 3.23 -24.96 -9.77
CA ILE A 147 3.64 -23.64 -10.26
C ILE A 147 2.81 -22.56 -9.57
N GLU A 148 3.46 -21.78 -8.72
CA GLU A 148 2.85 -20.65 -8.01
C GLU A 148 2.77 -19.41 -8.90
N ASN A 149 1.83 -18.48 -8.64
CA ASN A 149 1.67 -17.22 -9.37
C ASN A 149 1.62 -17.42 -10.90
N ALA A 150 0.86 -18.43 -11.34
CA ALA A 150 0.85 -18.86 -12.73
C ALA A 150 0.34 -17.77 -13.69
N GLU A 151 -0.29 -16.69 -13.23
CA GLU A 151 -0.65 -15.52 -14.05
C GLU A 151 0.56 -14.87 -14.73
N ARG A 152 1.74 -14.95 -14.09
CA ARG A 152 3.00 -14.35 -14.57
C ARG A 152 3.70 -15.19 -15.63
N ILE A 153 3.30 -16.44 -15.82
CA ILE A 153 3.88 -17.34 -16.82
C ILE A 153 3.81 -16.73 -18.23
N ARG A 154 2.71 -16.04 -18.55
CA ARG A 154 2.48 -15.41 -19.85
C ARG A 154 3.47 -14.28 -20.17
N ASP A 155 3.98 -13.61 -19.15
CA ASP A 155 4.87 -12.45 -19.29
C ASP A 155 6.34 -12.85 -19.17
N VAL A 156 6.63 -13.87 -18.35
CA VAL A 156 8.00 -14.21 -17.94
C VAL A 156 8.57 -15.36 -18.78
N TRP A 157 7.78 -16.40 -19.05
CA TRP A 157 8.27 -17.58 -19.77
C TRP A 157 7.91 -17.51 -21.26
N PRO A 158 8.83 -17.93 -22.16
CA PRO A 158 8.51 -18.09 -23.57
C PRO A 158 7.33 -19.05 -23.77
N GLU A 159 6.51 -18.78 -24.79
CA GLU A 159 5.32 -19.58 -25.10
C GLU A 159 5.61 -21.07 -25.23
N THR A 160 6.71 -21.41 -25.89
CA THR A 160 7.15 -22.80 -26.10
C THR A 160 7.44 -23.53 -24.79
N VAL A 161 8.01 -22.84 -23.80
CA VAL A 161 8.39 -23.42 -22.52
C VAL A 161 7.17 -23.70 -21.68
N TRP A 162 6.28 -22.72 -21.50
CA TRP A 162 5.19 -22.89 -20.56
C TRP A 162 4.05 -23.76 -21.10
N THR A 163 3.80 -23.74 -22.41
CA THR A 163 2.83 -24.65 -23.05
C THR A 163 3.26 -26.11 -22.95
N THR A 164 4.58 -26.36 -22.89
CA THR A 164 5.14 -27.69 -22.63
C THR A 164 4.74 -28.24 -21.27
N PHE A 165 4.64 -27.38 -20.23
CA PHE A 165 4.16 -27.82 -18.92
C PHE A 165 2.71 -28.28 -18.93
N CYS A 166 1.88 -27.82 -19.86
CA CYS A 166 0.51 -28.34 -20.01
C CYS A 166 0.48 -29.79 -20.51
N ARG A 167 1.55 -30.22 -21.20
CA ARG A 167 1.70 -31.48 -21.93
C ARG A 167 2.89 -32.31 -21.46
N LEU A 168 3.42 -32.03 -20.28
CA LEU A 168 4.70 -32.58 -19.85
C LEU A 168 4.67 -34.11 -19.81
N GLY A 169 3.55 -34.71 -19.40
CA GLY A 169 3.34 -36.16 -19.42
C GLY A 169 3.32 -36.78 -20.82
N GLU A 170 2.82 -36.05 -21.83
CA GLU A 170 2.83 -36.52 -23.23
C GLU A 170 4.24 -36.47 -23.82
N LEU A 171 4.95 -35.36 -23.60
CA LEU A 171 6.27 -35.11 -24.19
C LEU A 171 7.37 -35.99 -23.57
N THR A 172 7.19 -36.43 -22.33
CA THR A 172 8.12 -37.34 -21.61
C THR A 172 7.72 -38.81 -21.70
N ALA A 173 6.73 -39.17 -22.55
CA ALA A 173 6.17 -40.52 -22.65
C ALA A 173 5.78 -41.15 -21.30
N SER A 174 5.45 -40.30 -20.31
CA SER A 174 5.22 -40.67 -18.90
C SER A 174 3.83 -40.25 -18.46
N GLN A 175 2.84 -40.51 -19.33
CA GLN A 175 1.44 -40.18 -19.10
C GLN A 175 0.95 -40.83 -17.80
N GLY A 176 0.19 -40.08 -16.99
CA GLY A 176 -0.30 -40.55 -15.71
C GLY A 176 0.70 -40.47 -14.55
N ARG A 177 1.97 -40.16 -14.80
CA ARG A 177 3.03 -40.10 -13.76
C ARG A 177 3.54 -38.70 -13.47
N ILE A 178 3.34 -37.75 -14.38
CA ILE A 178 3.68 -36.34 -14.17
C ILE A 178 2.43 -35.49 -14.27
N THR A 179 2.26 -34.60 -13.29
CA THR A 179 1.20 -33.58 -13.30
C THR A 179 1.75 -32.21 -13.01
N THR A 180 1.31 -31.23 -13.78
CA THR A 180 1.59 -29.82 -13.50
C THR A 180 0.36 -29.17 -12.87
N VAL A 181 0.53 -28.58 -11.69
CA VAL A 181 -0.53 -27.89 -10.95
C VAL A 181 -0.26 -26.40 -11.00
N PHE A 182 -1.04 -25.66 -11.77
CA PHE A 182 -0.97 -24.22 -11.88
C PHE A 182 -1.83 -23.57 -10.80
N VAL A 183 -1.29 -22.61 -10.05
CA VAL A 183 -2.09 -21.79 -9.13
C VAL A 183 -2.17 -20.38 -9.68
N SER A 184 -3.37 -19.91 -10.02
CA SER A 184 -3.56 -18.55 -10.54
C SER A 184 -4.82 -17.86 -10.06
N SER A 185 -4.75 -16.53 -10.04
CA SER A 185 -5.92 -15.65 -9.94
C SER A 185 -6.76 -15.56 -11.23
N LEU A 186 -6.18 -15.87 -12.39
CA LEU A 186 -6.83 -15.70 -13.69
C LEU A 186 -7.55 -16.99 -14.14
N PRO A 187 -8.69 -16.86 -14.86
CA PRO A 187 -9.31 -18.00 -15.53
C PRO A 187 -8.43 -18.52 -16.68
N TRP A 188 -8.58 -19.81 -17.02
CA TRP A 188 -7.83 -20.42 -18.13
C TRP A 188 -8.05 -19.73 -19.49
N SER A 189 -9.20 -19.05 -19.68
CA SER A 189 -9.47 -18.26 -20.89
C SER A 189 -8.38 -17.23 -21.21
N ASN A 190 -7.71 -16.70 -20.18
CA ASN A 190 -6.69 -15.67 -20.33
C ASN A 190 -5.32 -16.26 -20.71
N TYR A 191 -5.18 -17.58 -20.71
CA TYR A 191 -3.97 -18.31 -21.13
C TYR A 191 -4.03 -18.77 -22.57
N ARG A 192 -5.06 -18.39 -23.33
CA ARG A 192 -5.16 -18.79 -24.73
C ARG A 192 -4.07 -18.10 -25.54
N THR A 193 -3.31 -18.92 -26.25
CA THR A 193 -2.23 -18.49 -27.13
C THR A 193 -2.66 -18.55 -28.58
N PRO A 194 -2.07 -17.73 -29.47
CA PRO A 194 -2.34 -17.79 -30.90
C PRO A 194 -2.03 -19.18 -31.52
N SER A 195 -1.10 -19.93 -30.94
CA SER A 195 -0.76 -21.30 -31.37
C SER A 195 -1.88 -22.33 -31.16
N GLY A 196 -2.90 -22.02 -30.35
CA GLY A 196 -4.01 -22.94 -30.07
C GLY A 196 -3.66 -24.14 -29.18
N LEU A 197 -2.38 -24.39 -28.88
CA LEU A 197 -1.91 -25.51 -28.05
C LEU A 197 -2.57 -25.55 -26.66
N THR A 198 -2.82 -24.38 -26.10
CA THR A 198 -3.44 -24.15 -24.77
C THR A 198 -4.94 -24.42 -24.76
N THR A 199 -5.57 -24.46 -25.93
CA THR A 199 -6.99 -24.83 -26.07
C THR A 199 -7.18 -26.32 -26.22
N VAL A 200 -6.23 -27.00 -26.87
CA VAL A 200 -6.25 -28.46 -27.07
C VAL A 200 -5.84 -29.17 -25.78
N HIS A 201 -4.76 -28.72 -25.12
CA HIS A 201 -4.22 -29.35 -23.91
C HIS A 201 -4.54 -28.50 -22.67
N GLY A 202 -5.82 -28.20 -22.48
CA GLY A 202 -6.28 -27.43 -21.32
C GLY A 202 -6.22 -28.24 -20.01
N PRO A 203 -5.83 -27.61 -18.89
CA PRO A 203 -5.82 -28.26 -17.58
C PRO A 203 -7.23 -28.47 -17.05
N VAL A 204 -7.35 -29.43 -16.13
CA VAL A 204 -8.56 -29.60 -15.32
C VAL A 204 -8.67 -28.43 -14.35
N VAL A 205 -9.74 -27.63 -14.45
CA VAL A 205 -9.91 -26.41 -13.65
C VAL A 205 -10.68 -26.69 -12.37
N ILE A 206 -10.03 -26.48 -11.22
CA ILE A 206 -10.68 -26.43 -9.90
C ILE A 206 -10.82 -24.96 -9.51
N ARG A 207 -12.07 -24.51 -9.39
CA ARG A 207 -12.37 -23.14 -8.98
C ARG A 207 -12.50 -23.05 -7.47
N PHE A 208 -11.73 -22.15 -6.86
CA PHE A 208 -11.85 -21.75 -5.46
C PHE A 208 -12.81 -20.55 -5.39
N PRO A 209 -14.06 -20.75 -4.92
CA PRO A 209 -15.02 -19.65 -4.76
C PRO A 209 -14.57 -18.70 -3.65
N ARG A 210 -15.22 -17.55 -3.51
CA ARG A 210 -15.02 -16.67 -2.36
C ARG A 210 -15.45 -17.40 -1.07
N HIS A 211 -14.71 -17.18 0.01
CA HIS A 211 -15.11 -17.64 1.33
C HIS A 211 -16.38 -16.94 1.81
N THR A 212 -17.29 -17.72 2.40
CA THR A 212 -18.48 -17.18 3.07
C THR A 212 -18.10 -16.46 4.37
N LYS A 213 -19.00 -15.62 4.90
CA LYS A 213 -18.77 -14.92 6.18
C LYS A 213 -18.45 -15.91 7.30
N GLU A 214 -19.22 -16.99 7.39
CA GLU A 214 -19.07 -18.04 8.40
C GLU A 214 -17.72 -18.74 8.29
N GLU A 215 -17.29 -19.07 7.06
CA GLU A 215 -15.98 -19.67 6.83
C GLU A 215 -14.85 -18.74 7.25
N VAL A 216 -14.91 -17.45 6.89
CA VAL A 216 -13.87 -16.48 7.29
C VAL A 216 -13.81 -16.35 8.81
N ILE A 217 -14.95 -16.24 9.49
CA ILE A 217 -14.99 -16.18 10.95
C ILE A 217 -14.40 -17.46 11.55
N SER A 218 -14.72 -18.64 11.01
CA SER A 218 -14.15 -19.92 11.48
C SER A 218 -12.63 -19.99 11.30
N ILE A 219 -12.11 -19.41 10.21
CA ILE A 219 -10.67 -19.32 9.91
C ILE A 219 -9.97 -18.41 10.93
N LEU A 220 -10.58 -17.28 11.27
CA LEU A 220 -10.03 -16.28 12.19
C LEU A 220 -10.14 -16.73 13.66
N LEU A 221 -11.19 -17.47 14.01
CA LEU A 221 -11.37 -18.03 15.36
C LEU A 221 -10.25 -19.00 15.78
N ARG A 222 -9.55 -19.61 14.82
CA ARG A 222 -8.40 -20.48 15.09
C ARG A 222 -7.18 -19.72 15.59
N ASP A 223 -7.09 -18.43 15.29
CA ASP A 223 -6.01 -17.57 15.74
C ASP A 223 -6.23 -17.09 17.20
N PHE A 224 -7.31 -17.51 17.86
CA PHE A 224 -7.65 -17.07 19.22
C PHE A 224 -6.63 -17.51 20.28
N ASP A 225 -6.12 -18.74 20.22
CA ASP A 225 -5.23 -19.28 21.27
C ASP A 225 -3.93 -18.46 21.43
N PRO A 226 -3.18 -18.11 20.37
CA PRO A 226 -2.03 -17.23 20.52
C PRO A 226 -2.42 -15.81 20.95
N LEU A 227 -3.59 -15.30 20.54
CA LEU A 227 -4.08 -13.99 20.96
C LEU A 227 -4.46 -13.96 22.45
N TYR A 228 -5.04 -15.05 22.97
CA TYR A 228 -5.34 -15.23 24.39
C TYR A 228 -4.05 -15.30 25.22
N ALA A 229 -3.04 -16.03 24.75
CA ALA A 229 -1.73 -16.09 25.41
C ALA A 229 -1.07 -14.70 25.48
N ALA A 230 -1.15 -13.91 24.40
CA ALA A 230 -0.65 -12.54 24.36
C ALA A 230 -1.44 -11.61 25.31
N TYR A 231 -2.77 -11.74 25.36
CA TYR A 231 -3.62 -11.03 26.30
C TYR A 231 -3.24 -11.36 27.75
N HIS A 232 -3.14 -12.65 28.08
CA HIS A 232 -2.80 -13.12 29.41
C HIS A 232 -1.42 -12.64 29.86
N ARG A 233 -0.41 -12.71 28.97
CA ARG A 233 0.92 -12.17 29.23
C ARG A 233 0.86 -10.67 29.50
N SER A 234 0.12 -9.91 28.70
CA SER A 234 -0.03 -8.47 28.90
C SER A 234 -0.68 -8.14 30.25
N VAL A 235 -1.73 -8.86 30.65
CA VAL A 235 -2.40 -8.63 31.94
C VAL A 235 -1.48 -8.98 33.11
N LEU A 236 -0.74 -10.09 33.00
CA LEU A 236 0.26 -10.47 33.99
C LEU A 236 1.40 -9.45 34.09
N GLU A 237 1.91 -8.95 32.97
CA GLU A 237 2.93 -7.90 32.95
C GLU A 237 2.43 -6.62 33.62
N THR A 238 1.20 -6.19 33.34
CA THR A 238 0.59 -5.04 34.01
C THR A 238 0.47 -5.27 35.52
N ARG A 239 0.05 -6.47 35.96
CA ARG A 239 -0.02 -6.83 37.39
C ARG A 239 1.36 -6.92 38.04
N MET A 240 2.34 -7.52 37.37
CA MET A 240 3.71 -7.62 37.87
C MET A 240 4.34 -6.25 38.02
N ARG A 241 4.21 -5.37 37.01
CA ARG A 241 4.67 -3.98 37.10
C ARG A 241 3.99 -3.24 38.25
N ALA A 242 2.69 -3.46 38.45
CA ALA A 242 1.96 -2.88 39.58
C ALA A 242 2.51 -3.36 40.94
N ASN A 243 2.97 -4.62 41.02
CA ASN A 243 3.48 -5.23 42.25
C ASN A 243 4.97 -4.97 42.51
N THR A 244 5.81 -4.83 41.47
CA THR A 244 7.28 -4.69 41.60
C THR A 244 7.78 -3.26 41.48
N ALA A 245 6.99 -2.36 40.89
CA ALA A 245 7.38 -0.96 40.70
C ALA A 245 6.22 -0.04 41.10
N VAL A 246 6.08 0.19 42.40
CA VAL A 246 5.09 1.10 43.00
C VAL A 246 5.20 2.53 42.45
N GLY A 247 6.32 2.89 41.82
CA GLY A 247 6.54 4.19 41.15
C GLY A 247 6.50 4.20 39.61
N LEU A 248 6.36 3.05 38.91
CA LEU A 248 6.31 2.99 37.43
C LEU A 248 4.96 2.55 36.86
N VAL A 249 4.02 2.14 37.72
CA VAL A 249 2.60 1.97 37.36
C VAL A 249 1.83 3.09 38.03
N GLN A 250 0.97 3.77 37.26
CA GLN A 250 0.15 4.87 37.76
C GLN A 250 -0.49 4.51 39.12
N PRO A 251 -0.29 5.30 40.18
CA PRO A 251 -0.79 5.02 41.53
C PRO A 251 -2.32 4.84 41.59
N HIS A 252 -3.09 5.39 40.64
CA HIS A 252 -4.53 5.16 40.57
C HIS A 252 -4.91 3.85 39.86
N VAL A 253 -4.10 3.33 38.92
CA VAL A 253 -4.29 1.98 38.34
C VAL A 253 -4.01 0.96 39.44
N PHE A 254 -2.97 1.21 40.24
CA PHE A 254 -2.71 0.49 41.48
C PHE A 254 -3.89 0.59 42.47
N ARG A 255 -4.51 1.77 42.67
CA ARG A 255 -5.70 1.92 43.53
C ARG A 255 -6.99 1.35 42.94
N ILE A 256 -7.21 1.35 41.62
CA ILE A 256 -8.35 0.70 40.96
C ILE A 256 -8.21 -0.82 41.07
N LEU A 257 -7.00 -1.35 40.86
CA LEU A 257 -6.67 -2.76 41.04
C LEU A 257 -6.76 -3.19 42.52
N LYS A 258 -6.48 -2.28 43.48
CA LYS A 258 -6.55 -2.54 44.93
C LYS A 258 -7.94 -2.29 45.55
N ARG A 259 -8.76 -1.37 45.01
CA ARG A 259 -10.19 -1.20 45.39
C ARG A 259 -11.07 -2.29 44.76
N ARG A 260 -10.67 -2.85 43.62
CA ARG A 260 -11.29 -4.01 42.98
C ARG A 260 -10.37 -5.23 43.11
N ASP A 261 -10.25 -5.77 44.32
CA ASP A 261 -9.74 -7.14 44.55
C ASP A 261 -10.54 -8.21 43.76
N THR A 262 -11.63 -7.81 43.11
CA THR A 262 -12.45 -8.58 42.17
C THR A 262 -12.10 -8.32 40.70
N MET A 263 -10.83 -8.16 40.33
CA MET A 263 -10.45 -8.45 38.94
C MET A 263 -10.40 -9.97 38.77
N GLU A 264 -11.58 -10.60 38.84
CA GLU A 264 -11.79 -11.98 38.42
C GLU A 264 -11.11 -12.13 37.07
N MET A 265 -10.20 -13.10 36.95
CA MET A 265 -9.57 -13.36 35.65
C MET A 265 -10.69 -13.58 34.65
N VAL A 266 -10.70 -12.75 33.59
CA VAL A 266 -11.68 -12.92 32.52
C VAL A 266 -11.54 -14.34 32.00
N ASP A 267 -12.59 -15.13 32.22
CA ASP A 267 -12.60 -16.52 31.82
C ASP A 267 -12.34 -16.65 30.31
N ARG A 268 -11.60 -17.70 29.94
CA ARG A 268 -11.17 -17.95 28.55
C ARG A 268 -12.39 -18.05 27.63
N ASP A 269 -13.46 -18.69 28.09
CA ASP A 269 -14.67 -18.87 27.30
C ASP A 269 -15.45 -17.56 27.13
N SER A 270 -15.44 -16.71 28.15
CA SER A 270 -16.03 -15.37 28.07
C SER A 270 -15.29 -14.48 27.06
N LEU A 271 -13.95 -14.51 27.05
CA LEU A 271 -13.17 -13.77 26.06
C LEU A 271 -13.33 -14.35 24.64
N ARG A 272 -13.49 -15.68 24.52
CA ARG A 272 -13.75 -16.34 23.24
C ARG A 272 -15.08 -15.91 22.63
N ARG A 273 -16.13 -15.75 23.44
CA ARG A 273 -17.43 -15.22 22.98
C ARG A 273 -17.33 -13.75 22.57
N LEU A 274 -16.56 -12.94 23.31
CA LEU A 274 -16.29 -11.56 22.91
C LEU A 274 -15.54 -11.52 21.56
N TYR A 275 -14.54 -12.38 21.38
CA TYR A 275 -13.78 -12.47 20.13
C TYR A 275 -14.66 -12.89 18.95
N SER A 276 -15.56 -13.87 19.12
CA SER A 276 -16.48 -14.26 18.03
C SER A 276 -17.44 -13.13 17.64
N SER A 277 -17.98 -12.39 18.61
CA SER A 277 -18.80 -11.20 18.36
C SER A 277 -18.00 -10.11 17.64
N TYR A 278 -16.77 -9.85 18.11
CA TYR A 278 -15.85 -8.90 17.50
C TYR A 278 -15.54 -9.27 16.04
N LEU A 279 -15.26 -10.54 15.74
CA LEU A 279 -14.96 -11.00 14.38
C LEU A 279 -16.15 -10.79 13.43
N GLY A 280 -17.38 -10.96 13.91
CA GLY A 280 -18.58 -10.65 13.13
C GLY A 280 -18.63 -9.18 12.71
N LEU A 281 -18.41 -8.27 13.67
CA LEU A 281 -18.39 -6.82 13.45
C LEU A 281 -17.20 -6.37 12.59
N PHE A 282 -16.03 -6.94 12.83
CA PHE A 282 -14.82 -6.72 12.05
C PHE A 282 -15.03 -7.12 10.59
N TYR A 283 -15.63 -8.29 10.34
CA TYR A 283 -15.93 -8.75 8.99
C TYR A 283 -16.91 -7.81 8.27
N ASP A 284 -17.99 -7.40 8.93
CA ASP A 284 -19.01 -6.53 8.31
C ASP A 284 -18.44 -5.15 7.95
N SER A 285 -17.50 -4.63 8.73
CA SER A 285 -16.85 -3.33 8.44
C SER A 285 -15.81 -3.41 7.32
N ILE A 286 -15.05 -4.51 7.21
CA ILE A 286 -13.86 -4.60 6.33
C ILE A 286 -14.11 -5.39 5.03
N SER A 287 -15.12 -6.28 5.00
CA SER A 287 -15.37 -7.20 3.87
C SER A 287 -15.71 -6.52 2.53
N SER A 288 -16.05 -5.24 2.54
CA SER A 288 -16.25 -4.40 1.36
C SER A 288 -14.94 -4.00 0.68
N HIS A 289 -13.88 -3.75 1.46
CA HIS A 289 -12.60 -3.22 0.99
C HIS A 289 -11.53 -4.30 0.85
N VAL A 290 -11.47 -5.23 1.82
CA VAL A 290 -10.48 -6.31 1.85
C VAL A 290 -11.19 -7.61 1.51
N ARG A 291 -10.57 -8.40 0.64
CA ARG A 291 -11.10 -9.71 0.21
C ARG A 291 -10.15 -10.86 0.49
N ASP A 292 -8.85 -10.56 0.64
CA ASP A 292 -7.86 -11.56 1.00
C ASP A 292 -7.93 -11.88 2.49
N VAL A 293 -8.13 -13.16 2.80
CA VAL A 293 -8.25 -13.64 4.16
C VAL A 293 -6.90 -13.56 4.91
N ALA A 294 -5.76 -13.56 4.21
CA ALA A 294 -4.46 -13.39 4.86
C ALA A 294 -4.30 -11.97 5.41
N GLN A 295 -4.65 -10.96 4.60
CA GLN A 295 -4.71 -9.57 5.06
C GLN A 295 -5.72 -9.39 6.19
N MET A 296 -6.94 -9.94 6.07
CA MET A 296 -7.94 -9.89 7.14
C MET A 296 -7.43 -10.45 8.46
N ARG A 297 -6.70 -11.56 8.44
CA ARG A 297 -6.10 -12.18 9.64
C ARG A 297 -5.10 -11.26 10.34
N VAL A 298 -4.22 -10.62 9.57
CA VAL A 298 -3.24 -9.68 10.11
C VAL A 298 -3.93 -8.45 10.70
N MET A 299 -4.90 -7.90 9.98
CA MET A 299 -5.68 -6.74 10.42
C MET A 299 -6.53 -7.07 11.66
N SER A 300 -7.18 -8.24 11.72
CA SER A 300 -8.01 -8.63 12.86
C SER A 300 -7.19 -8.84 14.12
N ALA A 301 -6.01 -9.47 13.99
CA ALA A 301 -5.07 -9.65 15.09
C ALA A 301 -4.53 -8.31 15.58
N ALA A 302 -4.22 -7.39 14.66
CA ALA A 302 -3.74 -6.06 15.01
C ALA A 302 -4.78 -5.26 15.81
N VAL A 303 -6.00 -5.17 15.30
CA VAL A 303 -7.09 -4.42 15.95
C VAL A 303 -7.50 -5.03 17.28
N TRP A 304 -7.44 -6.36 17.42
CA TRP A 304 -7.79 -7.05 18.67
C TRP A 304 -6.99 -6.54 19.87
N HIS A 305 -5.69 -6.30 19.71
CA HIS A 305 -4.84 -5.82 20.80
C HIS A 305 -5.22 -4.42 21.31
N ALA A 306 -5.77 -3.56 20.45
CA ALA A 306 -6.28 -2.25 20.83
C ALA A 306 -7.74 -2.32 21.33
N PHE A 307 -8.56 -3.18 20.71
CA PHE A 307 -9.98 -3.39 21.06
C PHE A 307 -10.18 -3.89 22.50
N VAL A 308 -9.28 -4.73 23.00
CA VAL A 308 -9.41 -5.37 24.32
C VAL A 308 -8.92 -4.46 25.47
N VAL A 309 -8.29 -3.32 25.18
CA VAL A 309 -7.76 -2.40 26.20
C VAL A 309 -8.80 -1.95 27.23
N PRO A 310 -10.04 -1.54 26.88
CA PRO A 310 -11.03 -1.14 27.87
C PRO A 310 -11.44 -2.28 28.82
N VAL A 311 -11.39 -3.53 28.34
CA VAL A 311 -11.61 -4.73 29.18
C VAL A 311 -10.43 -4.96 30.11
N GLN A 312 -9.19 -4.74 29.64
CA GLN A 312 -7.98 -4.81 30.48
C GLN A 312 -7.96 -3.75 31.58
N ALA A 313 -8.45 -2.54 31.29
CA ALA A 313 -8.54 -1.46 32.26
C ALA A 313 -9.71 -1.62 33.25
N GLY A 314 -10.63 -2.55 32.99
CA GLY A 314 -11.85 -2.73 33.78
C GLY A 314 -12.89 -1.61 33.59
N GLU A 315 -12.82 -0.87 32.48
CA GLU A 315 -13.82 0.12 32.09
C GLU A 315 -15.12 -0.55 31.63
N ALA A 316 -15.01 -1.67 30.92
CA ALA A 316 -16.14 -2.42 30.35
C ALA A 316 -16.04 -3.92 30.67
N THR A 317 -17.18 -4.55 30.90
CA THR A 317 -17.29 -6.00 31.08
C THR A 317 -17.36 -6.70 29.71
N THR A 318 -17.01 -7.99 29.64
CA THR A 318 -17.08 -8.80 28.41
C THR A 318 -18.48 -8.89 27.79
N GLY A 319 -19.54 -8.60 28.55
CA GLY A 319 -20.93 -8.54 28.09
C GLY A 319 -21.31 -7.24 27.38
N ASP A 320 -20.59 -6.13 27.61
CA ASP A 320 -20.97 -4.80 27.14
C ASP A 320 -20.41 -4.49 25.75
N THR A 321 -20.75 -5.35 24.78
CA THR A 321 -20.28 -5.26 23.39
C THR A 321 -20.58 -3.92 22.73
N GLN A 322 -21.68 -3.26 23.09
CA GLN A 322 -22.08 -1.95 22.53
C GLN A 322 -21.15 -0.81 22.97
N LEU A 323 -20.76 -0.78 24.25
CA LEU A 323 -19.85 0.24 24.77
C LEU A 323 -18.45 0.07 24.18
N LEU A 324 -17.99 -1.19 24.07
CA LEU A 324 -16.73 -1.53 23.41
C LEU A 324 -16.73 -1.11 21.94
N LEU A 325 -17.84 -1.31 21.22
CA LEU A 325 -17.96 -0.91 19.82
C LEU A 325 -17.93 0.62 19.65
N LEU A 326 -18.61 1.36 20.52
CA LEU A 326 -18.59 2.83 20.47
C LEU A 326 -17.16 3.36 20.66
N ALA A 327 -16.45 2.83 21.67
CA ALA A 327 -15.08 3.21 21.98
C ALA A 327 -14.09 2.86 20.85
N SER A 328 -14.27 1.72 20.18
CA SER A 328 -13.32 1.17 19.19
C SER A 328 -13.70 1.43 17.73
N SER A 329 -14.83 2.08 17.45
CA SER A 329 -15.36 2.29 16.09
C SER A 329 -14.36 2.95 15.12
N HIS A 330 -13.56 3.90 15.61
CA HIS A 330 -12.54 4.60 14.85
C HIS A 330 -11.38 3.69 14.43
N LEU A 331 -11.07 2.65 15.20
CA LEU A 331 -9.98 1.72 14.91
C LEU A 331 -10.23 0.98 13.59
N PHE A 332 -11.46 0.52 13.33
CA PHE A 332 -11.78 -0.19 12.08
C PHE A 332 -11.56 0.69 10.84
N ARG A 333 -11.87 1.99 10.94
CA ARG A 333 -11.65 2.95 9.84
C ARG A 333 -10.16 3.26 9.67
N ASP A 334 -9.44 3.48 10.76
CA ASP A 334 -8.01 3.80 10.71
C ASP A 334 -7.18 2.67 10.09
N VAL A 335 -7.54 1.42 10.36
CA VAL A 335 -6.86 0.24 9.79
C VAL A 335 -7.04 0.16 8.28
N LEU A 336 -8.24 0.48 7.77
CA LEU A 336 -8.50 0.53 6.33
C LEU A 336 -7.68 1.63 5.64
N VAL A 337 -7.47 2.78 6.30
CA VAL A 337 -6.74 3.90 5.71
C VAL A 337 -5.24 3.70 5.77
N ARG A 338 -4.69 3.16 6.87
CA ARG A 338 -3.24 3.14 7.12
C ARG A 338 -2.60 1.76 6.98
N LEU A 339 -3.30 0.70 7.40
CA LEU A 339 -2.75 -0.66 7.37
C LEU A 339 -2.98 -1.33 6.01
N GLN A 340 -4.18 -1.18 5.42
CA GLN A 340 -4.46 -1.72 4.09
C GLN A 340 -3.60 -1.07 3.00
N THR A 341 -3.39 0.24 3.08
CA THR A 341 -2.52 1.02 2.17
C THR A 341 -1.03 0.77 2.44
N SER A 342 -0.69 0.03 3.48
CA SER A 342 0.68 -0.23 3.92
C SER A 342 1.49 1.05 4.22
N GLU A 343 0.82 2.14 4.62
CA GLU A 343 1.50 3.35 5.10
C GLU A 343 2.26 3.09 6.40
N VAL A 344 1.72 2.18 7.24
CA VAL A 344 2.28 1.81 8.53
C VAL A 344 2.33 0.28 8.63
N GLY A 345 3.43 -0.26 9.14
CA GLY A 345 3.56 -1.70 9.36
C GLY A 345 2.58 -2.20 10.44
N PRO A 346 2.16 -3.49 10.41
CA PRO A 346 1.20 -4.03 11.39
C PRO A 346 1.62 -3.82 12.84
N LYS A 347 2.89 -4.07 13.18
CA LYS A 347 3.40 -3.90 14.55
C LYS A 347 3.36 -2.45 15.01
N GLU A 348 3.79 -1.53 14.15
CA GLU A 348 3.81 -0.10 14.43
C GLU A 348 2.40 0.43 14.68
N TRP A 349 1.45 0.02 13.82
CA TRP A 349 0.06 0.39 13.96
C TRP A 349 -0.52 -0.15 15.28
N THR A 350 -0.22 -1.41 15.65
CA THR A 350 -0.73 -2.00 16.91
C THR A 350 -0.23 -1.27 18.15
N GLU A 351 1.06 -0.91 18.20
CA GLU A 351 1.64 -0.19 19.33
C GLU A 351 0.98 1.18 19.49
N GLU A 352 0.80 1.87 18.37
CA GLU A 352 0.19 3.20 18.35
C GLU A 352 -1.29 3.17 18.73
N ALA A 353 -2.08 2.31 18.09
CA ALA A 353 -3.53 2.19 18.34
C ALA A 353 -3.80 1.74 19.77
N ARG A 354 -2.97 0.84 20.32
CA ARG A 354 -3.04 0.42 21.70
C ARG A 354 -2.75 1.58 22.66
N HIS A 355 -1.70 2.36 22.42
CA HIS A 355 -1.38 3.53 23.25
C HIS A 355 -2.52 4.56 23.21
N GLN A 356 -3.07 4.87 22.02
CA GLN A 356 -4.23 5.77 21.90
C GLN A 356 -5.45 5.23 22.65
N SER A 357 -5.69 3.92 22.60
CA SER A 357 -6.80 3.28 23.31
C SER A 357 -6.61 3.33 24.83
N ILE A 358 -5.38 3.17 25.33
CA ILE A 358 -5.04 3.31 26.76
C ILE A 358 -5.33 4.74 27.20
N LYS A 359 -4.80 5.73 26.49
CA LYS A 359 -5.02 7.14 26.82
C LYS A 359 -6.51 7.52 26.82
N ALA A 360 -7.24 7.12 25.78
CA ALA A 360 -8.67 7.40 25.70
C ALA A 360 -9.47 6.70 26.82
N CYS A 361 -9.01 5.53 27.29
CA CYS A 361 -9.58 4.84 28.44
C CYS A 361 -9.31 5.60 29.74
N GLU A 362 -8.08 6.10 29.94
CA GLU A 362 -7.72 6.94 31.08
C GLU A 362 -8.61 8.19 31.14
N ASP A 363 -8.71 8.92 30.02
CA ASP A 363 -9.53 10.14 29.93
C ASP A 363 -11.02 9.89 30.25
N ARG A 364 -11.55 8.70 29.90
CA ARG A 364 -12.95 8.33 30.22
C ARG A 364 -13.13 7.94 31.68
N LEU A 365 -12.16 7.25 32.27
CA LEU A 365 -12.19 6.87 33.68
C LEU A 365 -12.04 8.10 34.60
N THR A 366 -11.16 9.03 34.26
CA THR A 366 -11.01 10.31 35.00
C THR A 366 -12.29 11.13 34.90
N ALA A 367 -12.85 11.30 33.70
CA ALA A 367 -14.12 11.99 33.50
C ALA A 367 -15.29 11.31 34.26
N SER A 368 -15.31 9.97 34.33
CA SER A 368 -16.31 9.23 35.11
C SER A 368 -16.14 9.43 36.62
N ALA A 369 -14.90 9.50 37.11
CA ALA A 369 -14.61 9.74 38.53
C ALA A 369 -14.97 11.17 38.93
N GLU A 370 -14.69 12.17 38.09
CA GLU A 370 -15.11 13.56 38.29
C GLU A 370 -16.64 13.70 38.31
N ARG A 371 -17.34 13.03 37.38
CA ARG A 371 -18.82 12.99 37.38
C ARG A 371 -19.38 12.37 38.66
N ALA A 372 -18.78 11.30 39.17
CA ALA A 372 -19.19 10.68 40.42
C ALA A 372 -18.98 11.61 41.62
N ARG A 373 -17.87 12.36 41.66
CA ARG A 373 -17.61 13.38 42.70
C ARG A 373 -18.67 14.49 42.68
N LEU A 374 -18.95 15.04 41.50
CA LEU A 374 -19.96 16.10 41.33
C LEU A 374 -21.39 15.63 41.67
N GLN A 375 -21.68 14.33 41.55
CA GLN A 375 -22.96 13.76 41.98
C GLN A 375 -23.07 13.60 43.50
N VAL A 376 -21.95 13.43 44.21
CA VAL A 376 -21.91 13.38 45.68
C VAL A 376 -22.00 14.78 46.30
N GLU A 377 -21.53 15.81 45.59
CA GLU A 377 -21.60 17.22 46.01
C GLU A 377 -22.93 17.92 45.65
N ALA A 378 -23.88 17.22 45.01
CA ALA A 378 -25.23 17.74 44.79
C ALA A 378 -26.00 17.79 46.13
N PRO A 379 -26.75 18.87 46.44
CA PRO A 379 -27.34 19.05 47.77
C PRO A 379 -28.50 18.07 47.95
N ALA A 380 -28.23 16.94 48.61
CA ALA A 380 -29.28 16.13 49.21
C ALA A 380 -29.82 16.90 50.43
N GLY A 381 -31.13 17.11 50.45
CA GLY A 381 -31.83 17.75 51.57
C GLY A 381 -31.50 17.06 52.89
N GLU A 382 -31.38 17.90 53.92
CA GLU A 382 -31.17 17.56 55.31
C GLU A 382 -32.08 16.40 55.75
N GLU A 383 -31.49 15.28 56.19
CA GLU A 383 -31.88 14.58 57.42
C GLU A 383 -30.90 13.43 57.77
N ALA A 384 -30.16 13.67 58.85
CA ALA A 384 -29.74 12.74 59.91
C ALA A 384 -28.98 11.44 59.58
N GLY A 385 -27.74 11.38 60.10
CA GLY A 385 -27.07 10.11 60.42
C GLY A 385 -25.57 10.24 60.68
N ASN A 386 -25.19 10.85 61.80
CA ASN A 386 -23.80 10.88 62.29
C ASN A 386 -23.16 9.49 62.27
N ASN A 387 -22.13 9.30 61.47
CA ASN A 387 -21.19 8.20 61.58
C ASN A 387 -19.76 8.75 61.42
N PRO A 388 -19.00 9.01 62.50
CA PRO A 388 -17.74 9.77 62.44
C PRO A 388 -16.53 8.92 62.02
N GLN A 389 -16.69 8.03 61.03
CA GLN A 389 -15.62 7.10 60.60
C GLN A 389 -15.34 7.07 59.09
N ILE A 390 -15.85 8.03 58.32
CA ILE A 390 -15.59 8.10 56.86
C ILE A 390 -14.82 9.38 56.46
N GLU A 391 -14.65 10.36 57.35
CA GLU A 391 -14.13 11.68 56.98
C GLU A 391 -12.60 11.85 57.10
N ALA A 392 -11.82 10.80 57.40
CA ALA A 392 -10.38 10.92 57.62
C ALA A 392 -9.50 10.17 56.60
N VAL A 393 -10.07 9.63 55.51
CA VAL A 393 -9.30 8.88 54.50
C VAL A 393 -9.08 9.67 53.21
N ASP A 394 -9.77 10.79 52.97
CA ASP A 394 -9.80 11.42 51.64
C ASP A 394 -8.94 12.68 51.43
N GLU A 395 -8.21 13.19 52.43
CA GLU A 395 -7.26 14.32 52.21
C GLU A 395 -5.83 13.86 51.82
N ASP A 396 -5.37 12.69 52.25
CA ASP A 396 -4.10 12.09 51.76
C ASP A 396 -4.22 11.51 50.33
N LEU A 397 -5.44 11.48 49.78
CA LEU A 397 -5.76 10.80 48.52
C LEU A 397 -5.58 11.68 47.26
N LEU A 398 -5.26 12.97 47.43
CA LEU A 398 -5.07 13.96 46.36
C LEU A 398 -3.66 14.56 46.23
N MET A 399 -2.68 14.12 47.04
CA MET A 399 -1.28 14.30 46.66
C MET A 399 -0.83 13.13 45.79
N VAL A 400 -1.21 13.16 44.52
CA VAL A 400 -0.30 12.60 43.51
C VAL A 400 0.81 13.63 43.44
N ASP A 401 1.98 13.32 44.00
CA ASP A 401 3.15 14.21 43.98
C ASP A 401 3.24 14.87 42.60
N GLU A 402 3.18 16.21 42.52
CA GLU A 402 3.21 16.94 41.25
C GLU A 402 4.41 16.51 40.38
N GLU A 403 5.52 16.13 41.01
CA GLU A 403 6.68 15.46 40.39
C GLU A 403 6.30 14.21 39.59
N THR A 404 5.46 13.32 40.14
CA THR A 404 5.04 12.09 39.46
C THR A 404 4.06 12.34 38.30
N LYS A 405 3.28 13.44 38.34
CA LYS A 405 2.47 13.87 37.19
C LYS A 405 3.36 14.40 36.07
N ILE A 406 4.36 15.20 36.42
CA ILE A 406 5.35 15.74 35.48
C ILE A 406 6.16 14.60 34.85
N ASP A 407 6.62 13.63 35.63
CA ASP A 407 7.36 12.46 35.13
C ASP A 407 6.50 11.60 34.18
N GLN A 408 5.20 11.44 34.47
CA GLN A 408 4.25 10.75 33.61
C GLN A 408 3.97 11.53 32.32
N GLU A 409 3.85 12.86 32.39
CA GLU A 409 3.70 13.73 31.24
C GLU A 409 4.95 13.73 30.36
N GLU A 410 6.13 13.85 30.95
CA GLU A 410 7.41 13.79 30.25
C GLU A 410 7.65 12.43 29.59
N TRP A 411 7.32 11.33 30.27
CA TRP A 411 7.46 10.00 29.68
C TRP A 411 6.47 9.80 28.52
N ARG A 412 5.21 10.26 28.69
CA ARG A 412 4.18 10.28 27.63
C ARG A 412 4.63 11.14 26.45
N GLU A 413 5.20 12.31 26.72
CA GLU A 413 5.75 13.19 25.71
C GLU A 413 6.95 12.57 25.02
N ARG A 414 7.87 11.91 25.74
CA ARG A 414 9.02 11.22 25.13
C ARG A 414 8.61 10.05 24.25
N ASP A 415 7.61 9.26 24.64
CA ASP A 415 7.13 8.15 23.82
C ASP A 415 6.19 8.62 22.69
N ALA A 416 5.36 9.65 22.90
CA ALA A 416 4.62 10.34 21.85
C ALA A 416 5.58 11.03 20.87
N GLU A 417 6.71 11.57 21.35
CA GLU A 417 7.77 12.12 20.53
C GLU A 417 8.56 11.04 19.81
N ARG A 418 8.83 9.89 20.42
CA ARG A 418 9.48 8.75 19.74
C ARG A 418 8.59 8.22 18.63
N THR A 419 7.30 8.04 18.89
CA THR A 419 6.33 7.64 17.87
C THR A 419 6.12 8.74 16.83
N LYS A 420 6.08 10.02 17.21
CA LYS A 420 6.05 11.16 16.29
C LYS A 420 7.34 11.30 15.48
N LYS A 421 8.52 11.05 16.05
CA LYS A 421 9.83 11.03 15.37
C LYS A 421 9.92 9.85 14.41
N ARG A 422 9.38 8.69 14.80
CA ARG A 422 9.24 7.51 13.93
C ARG A 422 8.23 7.75 12.81
N ARG A 423 7.07 8.35 13.10
CA ARG A 423 6.10 8.82 12.10
C ARG A 423 6.72 9.86 11.18
N LEU A 424 7.46 10.82 11.72
CA LEU A 424 8.18 11.80 10.93
C LEU A 424 9.22 11.08 10.08
N SER A 425 9.92 10.04 10.54
CA SER A 425 10.83 9.26 9.68
C SER A 425 10.11 8.46 8.58
N THR A 426 8.95 7.86 8.87
CA THR A 426 8.15 7.08 7.90
C THR A 426 7.40 7.98 6.91
N GLN A 427 6.83 9.09 7.39
CA GLN A 427 6.23 10.16 6.56
C GLN A 427 7.32 10.94 5.81
N LEU A 428 8.51 11.16 6.39
CA LEU A 428 9.67 11.74 5.71
C LEU A 428 10.08 10.84 4.55
N ALA A 429 10.09 9.52 4.71
CA ALA A 429 10.45 8.62 3.61
C ALA A 429 9.53 8.82 2.39
N ASN A 430 8.25 9.14 2.62
CA ASN A 430 7.27 9.37 1.53
C ASN A 430 7.14 10.85 1.08
N THR A 431 7.43 11.83 1.93
CA THR A 431 7.17 13.27 1.64
C THR A 431 8.38 14.21 1.80
N SER A 432 9.46 13.83 2.47
CA SER A 432 10.57 14.75 2.80
C SER A 432 11.63 14.94 1.72
N THR A 433 11.68 14.06 0.73
CA THR A 433 12.47 14.33 -0.48
C THR A 433 11.92 15.53 -1.26
N LEU A 434 10.66 15.93 -1.00
CA LEU A 434 9.97 17.02 -1.67
C LEU A 434 10.13 18.36 -0.92
N ALA A 435 10.08 18.37 0.42
CA ALA A 435 10.08 19.63 1.20
C ALA A 435 11.47 20.33 1.30
N SER A 436 12.57 19.60 1.07
CA SER A 436 13.95 20.13 1.20
C SER A 436 14.57 20.60 -0.13
N LEU A 437 13.78 20.73 -1.20
CA LEU A 437 14.31 21.19 -2.50
C LEU A 437 14.95 22.59 -2.40
N PRO A 438 16.12 22.81 -3.04
CA PRO A 438 16.69 24.14 -3.20
C PRO A 438 15.77 25.06 -4.02
N LEU A 439 16.01 26.38 -3.98
CA LEU A 439 15.13 27.36 -4.61
C LEU A 439 14.96 27.16 -6.13
N ILE A 440 16.06 27.00 -6.89
CA ILE A 440 16.02 26.82 -8.36
C ILE A 440 15.19 25.58 -8.78
N PRO A 441 15.45 24.36 -8.25
CA PRO A 441 14.60 23.19 -8.49
C PRO A 441 13.13 23.39 -8.07
N THR A 442 12.87 24.17 -7.02
CA THR A 442 11.51 24.48 -6.57
C THR A 442 10.77 25.29 -7.63
N PHE A 443 11.37 26.37 -8.13
CA PHE A 443 10.80 27.17 -9.21
C PHE A 443 10.65 26.38 -10.51
N LEU A 444 11.64 25.55 -10.88
CA LEU A 444 11.51 24.65 -12.04
C LEU A 444 10.31 23.71 -11.90
N LEU A 445 10.07 23.18 -10.71
CA LEU A 445 8.94 22.31 -10.47
C LEU A 445 7.61 23.07 -10.53
N LEU A 446 7.50 24.25 -9.92
CA LEU A 446 6.30 25.11 -10.03
C LEU A 446 6.00 25.44 -11.51
N SER A 447 7.04 25.83 -12.25
CA SER A 447 6.97 26.15 -13.68
C SER A 447 6.48 24.95 -14.50
N SER A 448 7.02 23.78 -14.21
CA SER A 448 6.62 22.55 -14.89
C SER A 448 5.17 22.15 -14.60
N PHE A 449 4.69 22.40 -13.37
CA PHE A 449 3.32 22.11 -12.96
C PHE A 449 2.37 23.04 -13.72
N LEU A 450 2.66 24.35 -13.73
CA LEU A 450 1.90 25.31 -14.52
C LEU A 450 1.93 24.97 -16.02
N ALA A 451 3.07 24.57 -16.58
CA ALA A 451 3.18 24.13 -17.97
C ALA A 451 2.33 22.88 -18.27
N SER A 452 2.15 21.98 -17.31
CA SER A 452 1.39 20.73 -17.49
C SER A 452 -0.12 20.90 -17.37
N TYR A 453 -0.58 21.77 -16.47
CA TYR A 453 -2.00 21.94 -16.14
C TYR A 453 -2.63 23.17 -16.80
N ASN A 454 -1.83 24.15 -17.23
CA ASN A 454 -2.33 25.25 -18.04
C ASN A 454 -2.18 24.92 -19.53
N PRO A 455 -3.21 25.15 -20.35
CA PRO A 455 -3.09 25.05 -21.81
C PRO A 455 -2.15 26.15 -22.35
N SER A 456 -1.34 25.82 -23.36
CA SER A 456 -0.31 26.70 -23.94
C SER A 456 -0.82 28.03 -24.47
N ARG A 457 -2.08 28.10 -24.90
CA ARG A 457 -2.73 29.35 -25.34
C ARG A 457 -2.82 30.41 -24.24
N LEU A 458 -2.86 29.99 -22.97
CA LEU A 458 -2.96 30.91 -21.83
C LEU A 458 -1.60 31.43 -21.39
N ASP A 459 -0.48 30.87 -21.87
CA ASP A 459 0.85 31.31 -21.45
C ASP A 459 1.08 32.78 -21.79
N VAL A 460 0.57 33.25 -22.94
CA VAL A 460 0.62 34.66 -23.34
C VAL A 460 -0.12 35.55 -22.35
N ARG A 461 -1.21 35.07 -21.76
CA ARG A 461 -2.01 35.85 -20.81
C ARG A 461 -1.37 35.89 -19.42
N TYR A 462 -0.75 34.80 -18.99
CA TYR A 462 -0.19 34.68 -17.64
C TYR A 462 1.27 35.13 -17.54
N PHE A 463 2.10 34.86 -18.55
CA PHE A 463 3.57 34.99 -18.43
C PHE A 463 4.19 36.06 -19.34
N LEU A 464 3.46 36.59 -20.33
CA LEU A 464 3.99 37.66 -21.21
C LEU A 464 3.78 39.05 -20.58
N ARG A 465 4.84 39.86 -20.52
CA ARG A 465 4.84 41.19 -19.86
C ARG A 465 4.62 42.38 -20.81
N ASP A 466 4.63 42.16 -22.13
CA ASP A 466 4.47 43.23 -23.10
C ASP A 466 3.02 43.65 -23.30
N SER A 467 2.65 44.74 -22.62
CA SER A 467 1.37 45.43 -22.80
C SER A 467 1.10 45.93 -24.23
N SER A 468 2.10 45.95 -25.12
CA SER A 468 1.97 46.30 -26.55
C SER A 468 1.48 45.14 -27.42
N LEU A 469 1.73 43.88 -27.03
CA LEU A 469 1.38 42.67 -27.80
C LEU A 469 0.02 42.07 -27.39
N ILE A 470 -0.37 42.27 -26.13
CA ILE A 470 -1.66 41.78 -25.58
C ILE A 470 -2.88 42.50 -26.23
N GLY A 471 -2.68 43.70 -26.79
CA GLY A 471 -3.73 44.45 -27.48
C GLY A 471 -4.06 43.98 -28.90
N GLN A 472 -3.22 43.13 -29.52
CA GLN A 472 -3.39 42.76 -30.94
C GLN A 472 -4.21 41.48 -31.15
N SER A 473 -4.32 40.60 -30.15
CA SER A 473 -4.98 39.29 -30.29
C SER A 473 -6.46 39.24 -29.86
N SER A 474 -7.04 40.34 -29.37
CA SER A 474 -8.44 40.38 -28.90
C SER A 474 -9.40 41.21 -29.79
N ALA A 475 -9.01 41.54 -31.03
CA ALA A 475 -9.79 42.37 -31.94
C ALA A 475 -10.93 41.65 -32.71
N ALA A 476 -11.40 40.49 -32.23
CA ALA A 476 -12.50 39.75 -32.86
C ALA A 476 -13.44 39.07 -31.84
N SER A 477 -14.14 39.85 -31.02
CA SER A 477 -15.49 39.46 -30.56
C SER A 477 -16.29 40.71 -30.18
N LYS A 478 -17.38 40.91 -30.91
CA LYS A 478 -18.32 42.02 -30.73
C LYS A 478 -19.46 41.49 -29.86
N GLY A 479 -19.59 42.02 -28.65
CA GLY A 479 -20.79 41.85 -27.81
C GLY A 479 -20.54 41.04 -26.55
N GLY A 480 -20.60 41.70 -25.39
CA GLY A 480 -20.56 41.04 -24.08
C GLY A 480 -19.94 41.90 -23.00
N THR A 481 -20.73 42.79 -22.41
CA THR A 481 -20.47 43.43 -21.11
C THR A 481 -20.24 42.35 -20.05
N GLY A 482 -18.99 42.19 -19.59
CA GLY A 482 -18.63 41.23 -18.56
C GLY A 482 -17.11 41.09 -18.39
N GLY A 483 -16.43 42.20 -18.07
CA GLY A 483 -14.99 42.18 -17.83
C GLY A 483 -14.64 41.36 -16.59
N ARG A 484 -14.16 40.13 -16.78
CA ARG A 484 -13.43 39.40 -15.75
C ARG A 484 -12.01 39.95 -15.70
N LYS A 485 -11.58 40.36 -14.51
CA LYS A 485 -10.28 40.98 -14.21
C LYS A 485 -9.12 40.18 -14.84
N PHE A 486 -8.18 40.88 -15.45
CA PHE A 486 -6.82 40.36 -15.67
C PHE A 486 -6.21 39.99 -14.30
N GLY A 487 -5.21 39.11 -14.28
CA GLY A 487 -4.53 38.65 -13.06
C GLY A 487 -4.03 39.77 -12.15
N PRO A 488 -3.43 39.43 -11.01
CA PRO A 488 -3.30 40.33 -9.87
C PRO A 488 -2.52 41.57 -10.25
N GLY A 489 -3.17 42.73 -10.14
CA GLY A 489 -2.49 44.02 -10.15
C GLY A 489 -2.13 44.59 -11.52
N ARG A 490 -3.12 45.11 -12.26
CA ARG A 490 -3.06 46.48 -12.83
C ARG A 490 -4.34 46.80 -13.60
N GLY A 491 -5.25 47.54 -12.94
CA GLY A 491 -6.31 48.27 -13.62
C GLY A 491 -5.77 49.61 -14.12
N ARG A 492 -5.61 49.77 -15.44
CA ARG A 492 -5.50 51.11 -16.04
C ARG A 492 -6.39 51.20 -17.27
N ARG A 493 -7.40 52.06 -17.18
CA ARG A 493 -8.41 52.37 -18.21
C ARG A 493 -7.72 53.09 -19.37
N ILE A 494 -7.67 52.48 -20.56
CA ILE A 494 -7.15 53.11 -21.78
C ILE A 494 -8.29 53.43 -22.75
N VAL A 495 -8.36 54.70 -23.15
CA VAL A 495 -9.30 55.28 -24.12
C VAL A 495 -8.89 54.87 -25.53
N ARG A 496 -9.83 54.35 -26.33
CA ARG A 496 -9.61 53.92 -27.72
C ARG A 496 -9.59 55.11 -28.68
N ARG A 497 -8.55 55.20 -29.52
CA ARG A 497 -8.58 55.88 -30.82
C ARG A 497 -8.09 54.89 -31.89
N ALA A 498 -8.93 54.67 -32.89
CA ALA A 498 -8.71 53.71 -33.97
C ALA A 498 -8.04 54.36 -35.17
N ARG A 499 -7.13 53.63 -35.84
CA ARG A 499 -6.82 53.70 -37.27
C ARG A 499 -6.17 52.38 -37.69
N GLY A 500 -6.67 51.79 -38.77
CA GLY A 500 -6.42 50.39 -39.15
C GLY A 500 -5.29 50.18 -40.15
N ALA A 501 -4.90 48.90 -40.28
CA ALA A 501 -4.30 48.32 -41.48
C ALA A 501 -4.48 46.79 -41.45
N LYS A 502 -4.54 46.21 -42.64
CA LYS A 502 -5.00 44.86 -43.00
C LYS A 502 -3.86 43.83 -43.07
N ASN A 503 -4.26 42.56 -42.91
CA ASN A 503 -3.78 41.31 -43.53
C ASN A 503 -2.94 40.33 -42.69
N GLY A 504 -3.36 39.06 -42.74
CA GLY A 504 -2.57 37.88 -42.38
C GLY A 504 -3.37 36.78 -41.68
N ALA A 505 -4.27 36.10 -42.41
CA ALA A 505 -5.04 34.95 -41.91
C ALA A 505 -4.15 33.69 -41.81
N MET A 506 -4.20 32.98 -40.69
CA MET A 506 -3.66 31.63 -40.54
C MET A 506 -4.63 30.77 -39.71
N GLU A 507 -5.10 29.71 -40.37
CA GLU A 507 -5.92 28.56 -39.95
C GLU A 507 -6.30 28.40 -38.47
N GLU A 508 -7.59 28.62 -38.18
CA GLU A 508 -8.31 28.04 -37.05
C GLU A 508 -8.63 26.56 -37.33
N GLY A 509 -8.38 25.66 -36.37
CA GLY A 509 -8.79 24.26 -36.57
C GLY A 509 -8.57 23.23 -35.46
N ALA A 510 -8.36 23.61 -34.20
CA ALA A 510 -8.55 22.70 -33.07
C ALA A 510 -8.93 23.52 -31.84
N THR A 511 -10.23 23.65 -31.56
CA THR A 511 -10.70 24.17 -30.28
C THR A 511 -10.39 23.12 -29.21
N GLU A 512 -9.17 23.14 -28.66
CA GLU A 512 -8.89 22.38 -27.44
C GLU A 512 -9.92 22.81 -26.40
N ASN A 513 -10.84 21.91 -26.05
CA ASN A 513 -11.84 22.16 -25.03
C ASN A 513 -11.11 22.58 -23.74
N LEU A 514 -11.35 23.80 -23.26
CA LEU A 514 -10.81 24.31 -21.99
C LEU A 514 -11.50 23.65 -20.78
N ASN A 515 -11.74 22.34 -20.86
CA ASN A 515 -12.30 21.55 -19.77
C ASN A 515 -11.30 21.53 -18.60
N ARG A 516 -11.82 21.37 -17.38
CA ARG A 516 -11.04 21.21 -16.15
C ARG A 516 -9.99 20.12 -16.33
N GLN A 517 -8.73 20.52 -16.41
CA GLN A 517 -7.61 19.63 -16.75
C GLN A 517 -7.20 18.73 -15.58
N GLU A 518 -7.72 18.99 -14.37
CA GLU A 518 -7.49 18.21 -13.14
C GLU A 518 -7.76 16.71 -13.32
N LEU A 519 -8.84 16.35 -14.03
CA LEU A 519 -9.27 14.96 -14.18
C LEU A 519 -8.65 14.27 -15.41
N LEU A 520 -8.10 15.03 -16.35
CA LEU A 520 -7.50 14.49 -17.58
C LEU A 520 -6.04 14.07 -17.37
N GLY A 521 -5.38 14.66 -16.37
CA GLY A 521 -3.98 14.42 -16.04
C GLY A 521 -3.00 15.43 -16.68
N PRO A 522 -1.71 15.37 -16.32
CA PRO A 522 -0.71 16.35 -16.73
C PRO A 522 -0.39 16.25 -18.23
N LYS A 523 -0.51 17.35 -18.96
CA LYS A 523 -0.12 17.42 -20.37
C LYS A 523 1.39 17.45 -20.52
N SER A 524 1.89 16.90 -21.64
CA SER A 524 3.30 17.04 -22.00
C SER A 524 3.58 18.44 -22.55
N PHE A 525 4.72 19.02 -22.19
CA PHE A 525 5.18 20.33 -22.66
C PHE A 525 6.65 20.24 -23.12
N PRO A 526 7.05 21.07 -24.11
CA PRO A 526 8.45 21.14 -24.56
C PRO A 526 9.32 21.86 -23.53
N VAL A 527 10.62 21.55 -23.54
CA VAL A 527 11.60 22.20 -22.64
C VAL A 527 11.63 23.71 -22.78
N ASP A 528 11.45 24.24 -23.99
CA ASP A 528 11.47 25.69 -24.23
C ASP A 528 10.34 26.40 -23.46
N ARG A 529 9.14 25.81 -23.45
CA ARG A 529 7.99 26.32 -22.69
C ARG A 529 8.27 26.31 -21.18
N LEU A 530 8.93 25.28 -20.67
CA LEU A 530 9.33 25.22 -19.26
C LEU A 530 10.30 26.35 -18.90
N LEU A 531 11.33 26.57 -19.73
CA LEU A 531 12.32 27.61 -19.49
C LEU A 531 11.71 29.02 -19.57
N SER A 532 10.79 29.26 -20.51
CA SER A 532 10.08 30.54 -20.60
C SER A 532 9.20 30.81 -19.38
N ILE A 533 8.44 29.82 -18.91
CA ILE A 533 7.60 29.95 -17.70
C ILE A 533 8.50 30.14 -16.46
N PHE A 534 9.60 29.40 -16.38
CA PHE A 534 10.58 29.52 -15.31
C PHE A 534 11.22 30.89 -15.23
N GLN A 535 11.64 31.46 -16.36
CA GLN A 535 12.16 32.82 -16.44
C GLN A 535 11.11 33.82 -15.93
N ALA A 536 9.87 33.76 -16.43
CA ALA A 536 8.81 34.67 -16.03
C ALA A 536 8.56 34.63 -14.51
N LEU A 537 8.47 33.42 -13.94
CA LEU A 537 8.19 33.20 -12.52
C LEU A 537 9.31 33.64 -11.60
N ILE A 538 10.58 33.36 -11.94
CA ILE A 538 11.70 33.77 -11.09
C ILE A 538 11.85 35.29 -11.08
N THR A 539 11.69 35.96 -12.22
CA THR A 539 11.77 37.42 -12.26
C THR A 539 10.69 38.07 -11.38
N GLU A 540 9.50 37.44 -11.24
CA GLU A 540 8.40 37.99 -10.44
C GLU A 540 8.48 37.64 -8.95
N CYS A 541 8.80 36.37 -8.66
CA CYS A 541 8.59 35.78 -7.34
C CYS A 541 9.89 35.39 -6.64
N GLY A 542 11.06 35.66 -7.25
CA GLY A 542 12.37 35.34 -6.70
C GLY A 542 13.19 36.56 -6.26
N PRO A 543 12.70 37.46 -5.38
CA PRO A 543 13.43 38.67 -5.00
C PRO A 543 14.79 38.35 -4.36
N GLU A 544 14.90 37.26 -3.60
CA GLU A 544 16.17 36.82 -2.99
C GLU A 544 17.21 36.41 -4.03
N LEU A 545 16.80 35.67 -5.05
CA LEU A 545 17.68 35.25 -6.15
C LEU A 545 18.01 36.43 -7.06
N ASN A 546 17.05 37.32 -7.32
CA ASN A 546 17.26 38.54 -8.10
C ASN A 546 18.26 39.48 -7.39
N ASN A 547 18.16 39.63 -6.07
CA ASN A 547 19.09 40.41 -5.29
C ASN A 547 20.51 39.81 -5.30
N GLN A 548 20.64 38.48 -5.19
CA GLN A 548 21.94 37.80 -5.33
C GLN A 548 22.56 37.96 -6.72
N LEU A 549 21.75 37.94 -7.76
CA LEU A 549 22.19 38.19 -9.14
C LEU A 549 22.60 39.65 -9.35
N ALA A 550 21.81 40.61 -8.87
CA ALA A 550 22.12 42.03 -8.95
C ALA A 550 23.45 42.37 -8.24
N LEU A 551 23.77 41.70 -7.12
CA LEU A 551 25.03 41.86 -6.40
C LEU A 551 26.25 41.23 -7.11
N SER A 552 26.02 40.31 -8.06
CA SER A 552 27.11 39.65 -8.81
C SER A 552 27.56 40.43 -10.06
N VAL A 553 26.83 41.49 -10.42
CA VAL A 553 27.16 42.36 -11.54
C VAL A 553 28.14 43.42 -11.06
N VAL A 554 29.26 43.57 -11.77
CA VAL A 554 30.21 44.66 -11.56
C VAL A 554 29.52 45.96 -12.01
N PRO A 555 29.35 46.99 -11.14
CA PRO A 555 28.78 48.26 -11.58
C PRO A 555 29.78 48.95 -12.51
N GLY A 556 29.47 49.13 -13.79
CA GLY A 556 30.44 49.74 -14.70
C GLY A 556 30.14 49.87 -16.18
N GLU A 557 28.95 49.54 -16.70
CA GLU A 557 28.59 49.96 -18.06
C GLU A 557 27.65 51.16 -17.99
N VAL A 558 28.23 52.33 -18.27
CA VAL A 558 27.52 53.57 -18.54
C VAL A 558 27.26 53.65 -20.04
N ASP A 559 26.01 53.90 -20.41
CA ASP A 559 25.68 54.19 -21.81
C ASP A 559 26.43 55.44 -22.30
N ALA A 560 26.49 55.65 -23.61
CA ALA A 560 27.13 56.82 -24.24
C ALA A 560 26.64 58.20 -23.72
N ASN A 561 25.53 58.22 -22.97
CA ASN A 561 24.92 59.39 -22.35
C ASN A 561 25.22 59.53 -20.84
N GLY A 562 26.09 58.70 -20.26
CA GLY A 562 26.51 58.80 -18.86
C GLY A 562 25.44 58.40 -17.83
N LEU A 563 24.42 57.65 -18.25
CA LEU A 563 23.42 57.05 -17.36
C LEU A 563 23.82 55.58 -17.08
N GLU A 564 23.65 55.15 -15.84
CA GLU A 564 23.83 53.74 -15.45
C GLU A 564 22.82 52.88 -16.22
N VAL A 565 23.29 51.88 -16.96
CA VAL A 565 22.41 50.88 -17.57
C VAL A 565 21.82 50.05 -16.45
N GLU A 566 20.57 50.32 -16.09
CA GLU A 566 19.81 49.47 -15.18
C GLU A 566 19.65 48.11 -15.88
N GLY A 567 20.55 47.16 -15.56
CA GLY A 567 20.59 45.86 -16.21
C GLY A 567 19.24 45.17 -16.05
N ASP A 568 18.56 44.90 -17.17
CA ASP A 568 17.26 44.25 -17.15
C ASP A 568 17.41 42.84 -16.55
N VAL A 569 16.93 42.68 -15.32
CA VAL A 569 16.92 41.41 -14.58
C VAL A 569 16.23 40.31 -15.40
N GLY A 570 15.29 40.66 -16.28
CA GLY A 570 14.66 39.75 -17.22
C GLY A 570 15.62 39.14 -18.24
N ALA A 571 16.54 39.94 -18.79
CA ALA A 571 17.53 39.51 -19.78
C ALA A 571 18.60 38.61 -19.14
N MET A 572 19.04 38.92 -17.91
CA MET A 572 20.00 38.09 -17.18
C MET A 572 19.47 36.68 -16.90
N TRP A 573 18.19 36.57 -16.56
CA TRP A 573 17.55 35.27 -16.36
C TRP A 573 17.30 34.52 -17.66
N GLU A 574 17.17 35.20 -18.80
CA GLU A 574 17.07 34.54 -20.11
C GLU A 574 18.33 33.70 -20.41
N GLU A 575 19.50 34.28 -20.16
CA GLU A 575 20.78 33.61 -20.35
C GLU A 575 20.99 32.50 -19.31
N ARG A 576 20.72 32.81 -18.04
CA ARG A 576 20.94 31.86 -16.93
C ARG A 576 19.97 30.68 -16.94
N ALA A 577 18.73 30.86 -17.40
CA ALA A 577 17.76 29.77 -17.56
C ALA A 577 18.22 28.72 -18.57
N ARG A 578 18.97 29.13 -19.61
CA ARG A 578 19.54 28.23 -20.62
C ARG A 578 20.91 27.66 -20.22
N SER A 579 21.40 27.97 -19.03
CA SER A 579 22.68 27.47 -18.53
C SER A 579 22.68 25.96 -18.26
N VAL A 580 23.86 25.34 -18.39
CA VAL A 580 24.09 23.93 -18.08
C VAL A 580 23.69 23.57 -16.65
N GLY A 581 23.81 24.52 -15.71
CA GLY A 581 23.41 24.34 -14.32
C GLY A 581 21.91 24.06 -14.18
N VAL A 582 21.06 24.82 -14.89
CA VAL A 582 19.60 24.62 -14.88
C VAL A 582 19.21 23.30 -15.55
N TYR A 583 19.82 22.97 -16.69
CA TYR A 583 19.61 21.67 -17.34
C TYR A 583 20.03 20.49 -16.45
N THR A 584 21.11 20.64 -15.69
CA THR A 584 21.53 19.63 -14.69
C THR A 584 20.49 19.48 -13.59
N GLN A 585 19.88 20.59 -13.12
CA GLN A 585 18.77 20.52 -12.16
C GLN A 585 17.51 19.87 -12.74
N ILE A 586 17.18 20.13 -14.01
CA ILE A 586 16.09 19.46 -14.70
C ILE A 586 16.35 17.95 -14.75
N ASN A 587 17.56 17.52 -15.13
CA ASN A 587 17.93 16.12 -15.14
C ASN A 587 17.89 15.48 -13.73
N ASN A 588 18.29 16.22 -12.68
CA ASN A 588 18.15 15.76 -11.30
C ASN A 588 16.68 15.56 -10.91
N LEU A 589 15.78 16.46 -11.33
CA LEU A 589 14.34 16.33 -11.11
C LEU A 589 13.74 15.14 -11.88
N VAL A 590 14.27 14.83 -13.07
CA VAL A 590 13.91 13.63 -13.85
C VAL A 590 14.39 12.36 -13.15
N SER A 591 15.63 12.34 -12.67
CA SER A 591 16.18 11.22 -11.88
C SER A 591 15.40 10.97 -10.59
N ARG A 592 14.86 12.03 -9.97
CA ARG A 592 13.97 11.96 -8.80
C ARG A 592 12.51 11.62 -9.14
N ARG A 593 12.19 11.35 -10.42
CA ARG A 593 10.84 11.07 -10.93
C ARG A 593 9.79 12.15 -10.63
N MET A 594 10.23 13.38 -10.39
CA MET A 594 9.35 14.55 -10.22
C MET A 594 8.93 15.10 -11.58
N LEU A 595 9.85 15.04 -12.54
CA LEU A 595 9.61 15.21 -13.95
C LEU A 595 9.75 13.86 -14.64
N VAL A 596 8.90 13.61 -15.64
CA VAL A 596 9.02 12.44 -16.49
C VAL A 596 9.23 12.93 -17.92
N ARG A 597 10.33 12.48 -18.52
CA ARG A 597 10.61 12.73 -19.92
C ARG A 597 9.72 11.81 -20.77
N THR A 598 8.91 12.37 -21.66
CA THR A 598 8.03 11.59 -22.56
C THR A 598 8.69 11.30 -23.91
N SER A 599 9.71 12.07 -24.28
CA SER A 599 10.53 11.82 -25.46
C SER A 599 11.55 10.70 -25.21
N ALA A 600 11.95 9.99 -26.27
CA ALA A 600 13.03 9.00 -26.21
C ALA A 600 14.30 9.62 -25.61
N PRO A 601 15.05 8.89 -24.74
CA PRO A 601 16.21 9.42 -24.01
C PRO A 601 17.32 9.95 -24.92
N ASP A 602 17.44 9.39 -26.13
CA ASP A 602 18.49 9.69 -27.10
C ASP A 602 18.31 11.04 -27.83
N ARG A 603 17.12 11.67 -27.73
CA ARG A 603 16.88 12.98 -28.35
C ARG A 603 17.57 14.08 -27.55
N LEU A 604 18.34 14.96 -28.19
CA LEU A 604 18.91 16.15 -27.56
C LEU A 604 18.40 17.38 -28.32
N GLY A 605 18.02 18.45 -27.62
CA GLY A 605 17.54 19.73 -28.22
C GLY A 605 16.10 20.14 -27.86
N GLY A 606 15.56 21.16 -28.54
CA GLY A 606 14.25 21.78 -28.25
C GLY A 606 13.00 20.89 -28.44
N SER A 607 13.18 19.67 -28.94
CA SER A 607 12.08 18.68 -29.09
C SER A 607 11.92 17.74 -27.89
N VAL A 608 12.64 18.00 -26.79
CA VAL A 608 12.50 17.23 -25.56
C VAL A 608 11.22 17.63 -24.82
N ASN A 609 10.28 16.69 -24.77
CA ASN A 609 9.03 16.84 -24.04
C ASN A 609 9.13 16.25 -22.62
N PHE A 610 8.56 16.96 -21.67
CA PHE A 610 8.44 16.58 -20.27
C PHE A 610 6.96 16.58 -19.84
N ARG A 611 6.66 15.84 -18.77
CA ARG A 611 5.41 15.94 -18.02
C ARG A 611 5.72 15.99 -16.52
N THR A 612 4.86 16.65 -15.74
CA THR A 612 4.97 16.59 -14.28
C THR A 612 4.40 15.31 -13.72
N ASN A 613 5.01 14.82 -12.65
CA ASN A 613 4.56 13.65 -11.90
C ASN A 613 4.32 13.98 -10.43
N VAL A 614 4.02 15.26 -10.14
CA VAL A 614 3.82 15.76 -8.78
C VAL A 614 2.37 16.24 -8.64
N GLY A 615 1.72 15.85 -7.54
CA GLY A 615 0.35 16.26 -7.22
C GLY A 615 0.29 17.67 -6.63
N TYR A 616 -0.90 18.28 -6.68
CA TYR A 616 -1.13 19.65 -6.22
C TYR A 616 -0.73 19.90 -4.76
N THR A 617 -1.02 18.97 -3.84
CA THR A 617 -0.72 19.14 -2.40
C THR A 617 0.77 19.38 -2.13
N VAL A 618 1.63 18.74 -2.90
CA VAL A 618 3.09 18.90 -2.82
C VAL A 618 3.50 20.26 -3.39
N VAL A 619 2.99 20.60 -4.58
CA VAL A 619 3.29 21.87 -5.26
C VAL A 619 2.80 23.06 -4.45
N ALA A 620 1.63 22.98 -3.83
CA ALA A 620 1.09 24.01 -2.94
C ALA A 620 1.95 24.20 -1.68
N THR A 621 2.56 23.13 -1.16
CA THR A 621 3.49 23.22 -0.03
C THR A 621 4.80 23.91 -0.42
N LEU A 622 5.30 23.62 -1.63
CA LEU A 622 6.47 24.28 -2.20
C LEU A 622 6.20 25.75 -2.56
N ALA A 623 5.01 26.05 -3.07
CA ALA A 623 4.57 27.40 -3.37
C ALA A 623 4.51 28.25 -2.09
N ARG A 624 3.95 27.72 -1.00
CA ARG A 624 3.95 28.37 0.32
C ARG A 624 5.36 28.66 0.84
N LYS A 625 6.33 27.75 0.62
CA LYS A 625 7.75 27.96 1.00
C LYS A 625 8.35 29.17 0.30
N VAL A 626 7.98 29.40 -0.96
CA VAL A 626 8.49 30.48 -1.81
C VAL A 626 7.59 31.73 -1.74
N ARG A 627 6.52 31.70 -0.94
CA ARG A 627 5.48 32.75 -0.88
C ARG A 627 4.86 33.05 -2.25
N PHE A 628 4.59 31.99 -3.00
CA PHE A 628 3.95 32.03 -4.32
C PHE A 628 2.49 31.58 -4.24
N ASP A 629 1.57 32.40 -4.73
CA ASP A 629 0.12 32.11 -4.70
C ASP A 629 -0.31 31.27 -5.90
N LEU A 630 -0.09 29.96 -5.83
CA LEU A 630 -0.28 29.01 -6.94
C LEU A 630 -1.68 29.05 -7.59
N ASP A 631 -2.74 29.25 -6.80
CA ASP A 631 -4.13 29.16 -7.27
C ASP A 631 -4.52 30.27 -8.24
N GLU A 632 -3.85 31.42 -8.17
CA GLU A 632 -4.09 32.54 -9.09
C GLU A 632 -3.52 32.29 -10.49
N TRP A 633 -2.45 31.49 -10.55
CA TRP A 633 -1.73 31.17 -11.78
C TRP A 633 -2.29 29.92 -12.47
N LEU A 634 -3.17 29.16 -11.81
CA LEU A 634 -3.83 27.99 -12.37
C LEU A 634 -5.15 28.34 -13.04
N TRP A 635 -5.33 27.90 -14.29
CA TRP A 635 -6.57 28.12 -15.01
C TRP A 635 -7.72 27.25 -14.48
N ASP A 636 -8.80 27.89 -14.03
CA ASP A 636 -10.07 27.26 -13.61
C ASP A 636 -10.01 26.38 -12.33
N TRP A 637 -8.94 26.50 -11.54
CA TRP A 637 -8.83 25.85 -10.22
C TRP A 637 -9.56 26.66 -9.12
N GLY A 638 -9.64 27.99 -9.27
CA GLY A 638 -10.22 28.92 -8.28
C GLY A 638 -11.76 29.02 -8.25
N GLY A 639 -12.48 28.09 -8.87
CA GLY A 639 -13.95 28.15 -8.98
C GLY A 639 -14.73 27.50 -7.82
N GLY A 640 -14.08 26.88 -6.83
CA GLY A 640 -14.75 26.05 -5.82
C GLY A 640 -14.65 26.51 -4.35
N GLY A 641 -13.89 27.57 -4.05
CA GLY A 641 -13.42 27.82 -2.67
C GLY A 641 -13.95 29.04 -1.92
N ALA A 642 -14.92 29.80 -2.47
CA ALA A 642 -15.40 31.03 -1.84
C ALA A 642 -16.92 31.10 -1.61
N GLY A 643 -17.63 29.96 -1.67
CA GLY A 643 -19.09 29.91 -1.60
C GLY A 643 -19.69 28.70 -0.87
N ALA A 644 -18.93 28.07 0.02
CA ALA A 644 -19.44 27.03 0.92
C ALA A 644 -18.81 27.24 2.30
N ALA A 645 -19.30 28.27 2.99
CA ALA A 645 -19.26 28.38 4.44
C ALA A 645 -20.64 27.93 4.97
#